data_AF-A0A1Q3VM12-F1
#
_entry.id   AF-A0A1Q3VM12-F1
#
_cell.length_a   1.000
_cell.length_b   1.000
_cell.length_c   1.000
_cell.angle_alpha   90.00
_cell.angle_beta   90.00
_cell.angle_gamma   90.00
#
_symmetry.space_group_name_H-M   'P 1'
#
loop_
_entity.id
_entity.type
_entity.pdbx_description
1 polymer ?
#
loop_
_entity_poly.entity_id
_entity_poly.type
_entity_poly.pdbx_seq_one_letter_code
_entity_poly.pdbx_strand_id
1 'polypeptide(L)'
;MTAGGVSDSLADVAYYYYNTDLRTAGSTNATTGVDVGTGDPVPGSSTYTNSFQRMNTYTLGLGIDGYMKFQSNYASVETGDFYDIAASNDSSASKCTWQAAGSTCNWPAPSNDSQANIDDLWHAAVNGHGAYFSAKSSADLANGLTSALSSISAKNGAAAAATTSNPNITSGDNFLFSSEFRTSEWTSSLTRLTIDPRTGRIITTEEDGTVTPVVDWDAQKKLDSRVSANTDSRTIYTFASDTTQTAFCGSNYASSSKLKPLCWTGADGVYPGDTSLNTTEQSYFSGAGIASLPQFCATGTYTLTGESVPRNCLTEAQKTDASGKKLVNFLRGQTGYENLYYRKRTHTLGDIVSSEAAYVKAPRVSYSDAGFTEFKYGHNPNADGMVYVAANDGMLHAFNATTGEESWAYIPSMVIPKMFNLASTNYANDHKFLLDGTPVVDYVSIGGVWKTILVGGLGAGGAGFYALDITDPTTPKGLWEFKQKTTSCAATAAQAIGQTADCDLGYSFGNPVITKLEDGTWVVLVTSGYNNNTPGDGGGYLYVLDAGTGTIINKIGTGVGSNSAITGVCDTAPCPSGLAKIAAWVDSPDTNNTTKRVYGGDMFGNLWRFDINNNIGTAGYDAQLLAEFKGPTGALQPITARPELAESNGIALVLVGTGRLLGDSDKSDTLQTGANRQSFYAIKDPLTGTGWGNVRDAGLVQQTLTIDASTESRTGSKNSVTLATVPGWFVDFPDAGERSYTDPALALGTITFTTNLPLGTACSSSGESFIYFFDYRSGMPITTYVGVKLANALATRPVVVQLEGGAVRSITRLSDTSTDIRDVPIGSASTTARRVSWRQLIED
;
A
#
# COMPACT_ATOMS: atom_id res chain seq x y z
N MET A 1 -10.62 34.59 8.15
CA MET A 1 -10.26 35.83 8.88
C MET A 1 -11.54 36.47 9.34
N THR A 2 -11.70 36.70 10.64
CA THR A 2 -12.79 37.55 11.12
C THR A 2 -12.23 38.97 11.21
N ALA A 3 -12.83 39.91 10.48
CA ALA A 3 -12.45 41.31 10.60
C ALA A 3 -13.02 41.84 11.91
N GLY A 4 -12.15 42.10 12.89
CA GLY A 4 -12.58 42.67 14.17
C GLY A 4 -11.65 42.29 15.34
N GLY A 5 -11.61 43.14 16.36
CA GLY A 5 -10.74 43.03 17.53
C GLY A 5 -10.21 44.40 17.97
N VAL A 6 -9.42 44.43 19.04
CA VAL A 6 -8.66 45.61 19.47
C VAL A 6 -7.22 45.44 19.00
N SER A 7 -6.60 46.52 18.51
CA SER A 7 -5.20 46.52 18.09
C SER A 7 -4.24 46.26 19.26
N ASP A 8 -3.07 45.72 18.96
CA ASP A 8 -2.01 45.35 19.92
C ASP A 8 -2.36 44.14 20.80
N SER A 9 -3.10 43.17 20.24
CA SER A 9 -3.46 41.92 20.93
C SER A 9 -2.58 40.73 20.53
N LEU A 10 -2.68 39.60 21.26
CA LEU A 10 -1.99 38.36 20.89
C LEU A 10 -2.46 37.86 19.51
N ALA A 11 -3.73 38.11 19.18
CA ALA A 11 -4.30 37.76 17.89
C ALA A 11 -3.69 38.56 16.72
N ASP A 12 -3.30 39.81 16.96
CA ASP A 12 -2.56 40.60 15.96
C ASP A 12 -1.15 40.06 15.75
N VAL A 13 -0.48 39.62 16.82
CA VAL A 13 0.85 38.99 16.72
C VAL A 13 0.77 37.68 15.94
N ALA A 14 -0.22 36.83 16.24
CA ALA A 14 -0.45 35.60 15.50
C ALA A 14 -0.76 35.86 14.02
N TYR A 15 -1.62 36.85 13.74
CA TYR A 15 -1.92 37.28 12.38
C TYR A 15 -0.68 37.78 11.64
N TYR A 16 0.14 38.60 12.29
CA TYR A 16 1.37 39.14 11.71
C TYR A 16 2.31 38.01 11.27
N TYR A 17 2.61 37.04 12.13
CA TYR A 17 3.51 35.93 11.78
C TYR A 17 2.91 34.89 10.84
N TYR A 18 1.58 34.83 10.73
CA TYR A 18 0.92 34.02 9.71
C TYR A 18 0.96 34.69 8.33
N ASN A 19 0.76 36.01 8.27
CA ASN A 19 0.62 36.77 7.03
C ASN A 19 1.91 37.43 6.54
N THR A 20 2.98 37.42 7.34
CA THR A 20 4.30 37.94 6.98
C THR A 20 5.23 36.79 6.65
N ASP A 21 5.93 36.88 5.52
CA ASP A 21 7.03 35.96 5.22
C ASP A 21 8.13 36.09 6.27
N LEU A 22 8.37 35.00 7.00
CA LEU A 22 9.38 34.95 8.05
C LEU A 22 10.81 35.09 7.50
N ARG A 23 10.99 35.01 6.18
CA ARG A 23 12.26 35.29 5.51
C ARG A 23 12.27 36.69 4.90
N THR A 24 13.30 37.46 5.24
CA THR A 24 13.60 38.71 4.55
C THR A 24 14.14 38.43 3.15
N ALA A 25 13.59 39.09 2.12
CA ALA A 25 14.12 39.04 0.76
C ALA A 25 15.62 39.41 0.76
N GLY A 26 16.48 38.47 0.37
CA GLY A 26 17.93 38.68 0.26
C GLY A 26 18.82 38.00 1.32
N SER A 27 18.30 37.13 2.20
CA SER A 27 19.16 36.35 3.12
C SER A 27 19.91 35.22 2.38
N THR A 28 21.08 35.54 1.83
CA THR A 28 22.01 34.60 1.15
C THR A 28 23.12 34.09 2.06
N ASN A 29 22.81 33.68 3.30
CA ASN A 29 23.79 32.91 4.08
C ASN A 29 23.68 31.43 3.72
N ALA A 30 24.60 31.03 2.86
CA ALA A 30 24.78 29.70 2.31
C ALA A 30 25.18 28.67 3.39
N THR A 31 24.22 28.08 4.12
CA THR A 31 24.38 26.75 4.78
C THR A 31 23.07 26.16 5.34
N THR A 32 21.94 26.29 4.65
CA THR A 32 20.68 25.62 5.03
C THR A 32 19.98 25.02 3.80
N GLY A 33 19.30 23.89 4.01
CA GLY A 33 18.84 22.96 2.96
C GLY A 33 17.87 23.55 1.92
N VAL A 34 17.78 22.84 0.80
CA VAL A 34 17.04 23.24 -0.42
C VAL A 34 15.51 23.26 -0.24
N ASP A 35 15.01 22.86 0.93
CA ASP A 35 13.58 22.62 1.24
C ASP A 35 12.80 23.85 1.76
N VAL A 36 13.44 25.01 1.86
CA VAL A 36 12.81 26.22 2.45
C VAL A 36 12.34 27.24 1.40
N GLY A 37 12.31 26.89 0.12
CA GLY A 37 12.05 27.85 -0.97
C GLY A 37 10.90 27.53 -1.93
N THR A 38 10.31 26.33 -1.88
CA THR A 38 9.23 25.93 -2.80
C THR A 38 7.97 25.70 -1.99
N GLY A 39 6.99 26.58 -2.17
CA GLY A 39 5.76 26.61 -1.40
C GLY A 39 5.04 25.26 -1.43
N ASP A 40 4.87 24.68 -0.25
CA ASP A 40 3.94 23.58 -0.02
C ASP A 40 2.60 24.20 0.42
N PRO A 41 1.60 24.35 -0.47
CA PRO A 41 0.28 24.75 -0.03
C PRO A 41 -0.30 23.63 0.84
N VAL A 42 -0.79 23.97 2.03
CA VAL A 42 -1.59 23.05 2.85
C VAL A 42 -2.74 22.51 2.00
N PRO A 43 -2.79 21.19 1.68
CA PRO A 43 -3.87 20.65 0.87
C PRO A 43 -5.16 20.53 1.70
N GLY A 44 -6.23 21.19 1.26
CA GLY A 44 -7.59 20.96 1.79
C GLY A 44 -8.40 22.20 2.24
N SER A 45 -7.90 23.41 2.04
CA SER A 45 -8.73 24.62 2.19
C SER A 45 -8.74 25.41 0.89
N SER A 46 -9.89 25.49 0.24
CA SER A 46 -10.13 26.37 -0.91
C SER A 46 -10.17 27.86 -0.53
N THR A 47 -9.75 28.23 0.67
CA THR A 47 -9.86 29.59 1.21
C THR A 47 -8.54 30.32 1.42
N TYR A 48 -7.36 29.66 1.31
CA TYR A 48 -6.09 30.29 1.70
C TYR A 48 -4.96 30.06 0.67
N THR A 49 -4.51 31.14 0.03
CA THR A 49 -3.61 31.14 -1.16
C THR A 49 -2.17 31.58 -0.88
N ASN A 50 -1.70 31.58 0.37
CA ASN A 50 -0.39 32.16 0.69
C ASN A 50 0.74 31.10 0.64
N SER A 51 1.78 31.36 -0.17
CA SER A 51 2.88 30.45 -0.56
C SER A 51 4.24 30.77 0.10
N PHE A 52 4.27 31.36 1.30
CA PHE A 52 5.49 31.81 1.99
C PHE A 52 5.65 31.19 3.39
N GLN A 53 6.85 31.32 3.98
CA GLN A 53 7.17 30.79 5.31
C GLN A 53 6.40 31.56 6.37
N ARG A 54 5.67 30.83 7.22
CA ARG A 54 4.73 31.42 8.18
C ARG A 54 4.69 30.62 9.47
N MET A 55 4.12 31.21 10.51
CA MET A 55 3.86 30.53 11.77
C MET A 55 2.36 30.23 11.89
N ASN A 56 2.01 28.95 12.03
CA ASN A 56 0.68 28.58 12.49
C ASN A 56 0.65 28.64 14.03
N THR A 57 -0.35 29.29 14.61
CA THR A 57 -0.46 29.46 16.07
C THR A 57 -1.54 28.56 16.64
N TYR A 58 -1.14 27.64 17.52
CA TYR A 58 -2.06 26.85 18.34
C TYR A 58 -2.04 27.41 19.75
N THR A 59 -3.22 27.57 20.36
CA THR A 59 -3.35 28.11 21.71
C THR A 59 -4.12 27.16 22.60
N LEU A 60 -3.81 27.23 23.89
CA LEU A 60 -4.34 26.34 24.90
C LEU A 60 -4.81 27.16 26.10
N GLY A 61 -6.10 27.09 26.41
CA GLY A 61 -6.67 27.60 27.66
C GLY A 61 -6.77 26.47 28.69
N LEU A 62 -6.45 26.74 29.95
CA LEU A 62 -6.54 25.76 31.05
C LEU A 62 -7.95 25.74 31.67
N GLY A 63 -8.95 25.52 30.83
CA GLY A 63 -10.29 25.13 31.25
C GLY A 63 -11.17 26.23 31.84
N ILE A 64 -10.69 27.47 31.86
CA ILE A 64 -11.45 28.65 32.22
C ILE A 64 -12.01 29.23 30.90
N ASP A 65 -13.31 29.45 30.85
CA ASP A 65 -13.94 30.10 29.70
C ASP A 65 -13.72 31.62 29.80
N GLY A 66 -13.58 32.29 28.65
CA GLY A 66 -13.59 33.74 28.60
C GLY A 66 -15.01 34.30 28.73
N TYR A 67 -15.25 35.50 28.23
CA TYR A 67 -16.61 35.98 28.00
C TYR A 67 -17.35 35.14 26.97
N MET A 68 -16.61 34.55 26.02
CA MET A 68 -17.14 33.60 25.05
C MET A 68 -17.10 32.18 25.59
N LYS A 69 -18.15 31.41 25.29
CA LYS A 69 -18.27 30.00 25.59
C LYS A 69 -17.63 29.18 24.48
N PHE A 70 -16.52 28.53 24.84
CA PHE A 70 -15.84 27.62 23.94
C PHE A 70 -16.67 26.36 23.65
N GLN A 71 -16.67 25.96 22.39
CA GLN A 71 -17.19 24.67 21.93
C GLN A 71 -16.13 24.01 21.07
N SER A 72 -15.84 22.72 21.28
CA SER A 72 -14.70 22.04 20.67
C SER A 72 -14.78 21.94 19.14
N ASN A 73 -15.97 22.04 18.55
CA ASN A 73 -16.25 21.99 17.12
C ASN A 73 -16.55 23.37 16.51
N TYR A 74 -16.12 24.45 17.17
CA TYR A 74 -16.45 25.84 16.83
C TYR A 74 -16.23 26.22 15.36
N ALA A 75 -15.22 25.63 14.71
CA ALA A 75 -14.89 25.94 13.32
C ALA A 75 -15.93 25.43 12.30
N SER A 76 -16.82 24.52 12.70
CA SER A 76 -17.74 23.81 11.78
C SER A 76 -19.22 23.91 12.13
N VAL A 77 -19.55 24.46 13.30
CA VAL A 77 -20.94 24.54 13.78
C VAL A 77 -21.56 25.88 13.42
N GLU A 78 -22.85 25.85 13.05
CA GLU A 78 -23.64 27.03 12.68
C GLU A 78 -24.34 27.70 13.88
N THR A 79 -23.82 27.47 15.09
CA THR A 79 -24.38 27.98 16.35
C THR A 79 -23.24 28.31 17.32
N GLY A 80 -23.52 29.17 18.32
CA GLY A 80 -22.58 29.50 19.40
C GLY A 80 -21.68 30.71 19.12
N ASP A 81 -20.93 31.12 20.14
CA ASP A 81 -20.31 32.44 20.23
C ASP A 81 -19.32 32.75 19.10
N PHE A 82 -18.53 31.76 18.68
CA PHE A 82 -17.62 31.93 17.53
C PHE A 82 -18.35 32.05 16.19
N TYR A 83 -19.42 31.28 16.00
CA TYR A 83 -20.24 31.39 14.79
C TYR A 83 -20.88 32.79 14.72
N ASP A 84 -21.37 33.31 15.83
CA ASP A 84 -21.97 34.65 15.90
C ASP A 84 -20.96 35.76 15.57
N ILE A 85 -19.68 35.61 15.93
CA ILE A 85 -18.60 36.51 15.46
C ILE A 85 -18.30 36.28 13.98
N ALA A 86 -18.14 35.03 13.54
CA ALA A 86 -17.72 34.69 12.18
C ALA A 86 -18.76 35.04 11.09
N ALA A 87 -20.05 35.01 11.43
CA ALA A 87 -21.16 35.29 10.53
C ALA A 87 -21.58 36.77 10.46
N SER A 88 -20.89 37.69 11.18
CA SER A 88 -21.40 39.02 11.52
C SER A 88 -21.51 40.04 10.36
N ASN A 89 -22.61 39.95 9.62
CA ASN A 89 -23.16 41.05 8.80
C ASN A 89 -24.44 41.67 9.41
N ASP A 90 -24.88 41.22 10.58
CA ASP A 90 -26.18 41.60 11.16
C ASP A 90 -26.01 42.27 12.54
N SER A 91 -26.40 43.54 12.62
CA SER A 91 -26.45 44.38 13.83
C SER A 91 -27.67 44.11 14.72
N SER A 92 -28.38 42.98 14.54
CA SER A 92 -29.54 42.64 15.34
C SER A 92 -29.14 42.28 16.78
N ALA A 93 -29.77 42.97 17.73
CA ALA A 93 -29.42 42.98 19.14
C ALA A 93 -29.47 41.57 19.78
N SER A 94 -28.51 41.30 20.68
CA SER A 94 -28.55 40.30 21.78
C SER A 94 -27.77 38.99 21.61
N LYS A 95 -26.98 38.77 20.55
CA LYS A 95 -26.19 37.52 20.41
C LYS A 95 -24.93 37.50 21.27
N CYS A 96 -24.15 38.57 21.25
CA CYS A 96 -22.85 38.62 21.92
C CYS A 96 -23.00 39.32 23.29
N THR A 97 -23.26 38.49 24.31
CA THR A 97 -23.64 38.92 25.66
C THR A 97 -22.58 39.75 26.41
N TRP A 98 -21.36 39.81 25.86
CA TRP A 98 -20.22 40.57 26.39
C TRP A 98 -20.07 41.96 25.78
N GLN A 99 -21.00 42.39 24.92
CA GLN A 99 -21.01 43.73 24.32
C GLN A 99 -22.33 44.46 24.59
N ALA A 100 -22.30 45.79 24.48
CA ALA A 100 -23.48 46.62 24.64
C ALA A 100 -24.53 46.29 23.55
N ALA A 101 -25.80 46.21 23.95
CA ALA A 101 -26.91 45.94 23.04
C ALA A 101 -26.93 46.94 21.87
N GLY A 102 -26.96 46.43 20.63
CA GLY A 102 -26.90 47.22 19.40
C GLY A 102 -25.50 47.38 18.78
N SER A 103 -24.46 46.78 19.38
CA SER A 103 -23.12 46.72 18.80
C SER A 103 -23.00 45.53 17.82
N THR A 104 -22.18 45.69 16.76
CA THR A 104 -21.76 44.56 15.92
C THR A 104 -20.99 43.56 16.77
N CYS A 105 -21.37 42.28 16.68
CA CYS A 105 -20.68 41.23 17.43
C CYS A 105 -19.20 41.17 17.06
N ASN A 106 -18.33 41.20 18.06
CA ASN A 106 -16.88 41.13 17.87
C ASN A 106 -16.20 40.42 19.04
N TRP A 107 -14.93 40.07 18.85
CA TRP A 107 -14.07 39.50 19.90
C TRP A 107 -14.00 40.44 21.13
N PRO A 108 -14.07 39.90 22.36
CA PRO A 108 -13.84 40.66 23.59
C PRO A 108 -12.50 41.39 23.57
N ALA A 109 -12.48 42.63 24.07
CA ALA A 109 -11.27 43.46 24.14
C ALA A 109 -10.36 42.98 25.29
N PRO A 110 -9.14 42.47 25.03
CA PRO A 110 -8.21 42.08 26.08
C PRO A 110 -7.73 43.30 26.88
N SER A 111 -7.48 43.12 28.17
CA SER A 111 -6.92 44.14 29.07
C SER A 111 -6.21 43.48 30.25
N ASN A 112 -5.38 44.22 30.98
CA ASN A 112 -4.68 43.66 32.16
C ASN A 112 -5.67 42.98 33.12
N ASP A 113 -5.32 41.76 33.52
CA ASP A 113 -6.07 40.91 34.47
C ASP A 113 -7.56 40.72 34.11
N SER A 114 -7.89 40.66 32.82
CA SER A 114 -9.26 40.47 32.32
C SER A 114 -9.52 39.07 31.77
N GLN A 115 -10.75 38.59 31.95
CA GLN A 115 -11.26 37.35 31.37
C GLN A 115 -11.22 37.37 29.83
N ALA A 116 -11.30 38.55 29.21
CA ALA A 116 -11.18 38.72 27.76
C ALA A 116 -9.83 38.26 27.19
N ASN A 117 -8.79 38.14 28.01
CA ASN A 117 -7.49 37.62 27.58
C ASN A 117 -7.56 36.12 27.19
N ILE A 118 -8.53 35.38 27.73
CA ILE A 118 -8.79 33.99 27.35
C ILE A 118 -9.44 33.94 25.96
N ASP A 119 -10.35 34.86 25.67
CA ASP A 119 -10.96 34.96 24.34
C ASP A 119 -9.93 35.40 23.29
N ASP A 120 -8.95 36.23 23.67
CA ASP A 120 -7.84 36.62 22.79
C ASP A 120 -6.88 35.45 22.48
N LEU A 121 -6.73 34.47 23.38
CA LEU A 121 -6.05 33.20 23.05
C LEU A 121 -6.79 32.44 21.94
N TRP A 122 -8.11 32.37 22.03
CA TRP A 122 -8.93 31.74 20.99
C TRP A 122 -8.85 32.52 19.67
N HIS A 123 -8.96 33.84 19.73
CA HIS A 123 -8.79 34.73 18.59
C HIS A 123 -7.42 34.55 17.92
N ALA A 124 -6.36 34.42 18.70
CA ALA A 124 -5.01 34.20 18.19
C ALA A 124 -4.84 32.86 17.45
N ALA A 125 -5.46 31.78 17.93
CA ALA A 125 -5.45 30.52 17.18
C ALA A 125 -6.19 30.63 15.84
N VAL A 126 -7.30 31.37 15.81
CA VAL A 126 -8.08 31.61 14.58
C VAL A 126 -7.27 32.44 13.59
N ASN A 127 -6.67 33.55 14.03
CA ASN A 127 -5.88 34.43 13.18
C ASN A 127 -4.54 33.83 12.75
N GLY A 128 -3.96 32.97 13.59
CA GLY A 128 -2.78 32.18 13.28
C GLY A 128 -3.08 30.86 12.58
N HIS A 129 -4.33 30.60 12.16
CA HIS A 129 -4.74 29.39 11.43
C HIS A 129 -4.35 28.05 12.09
N GLY A 130 -4.25 28.01 13.41
CA GLY A 130 -4.16 26.77 14.18
C GLY A 130 -5.51 26.41 14.77
N ALA A 131 -5.48 25.83 15.98
CA ALA A 131 -6.66 25.50 16.75
C ALA A 131 -6.53 25.97 18.19
N TYR A 132 -7.65 26.43 18.76
CA TYR A 132 -7.76 26.70 20.20
C TYR A 132 -8.28 25.46 20.91
N PHE A 133 -7.57 25.07 21.97
CA PHE A 133 -7.98 23.98 22.85
C PHE A 133 -8.29 24.55 24.23
N SER A 134 -9.51 24.37 24.72
CA SER A 134 -9.82 24.60 26.13
C SER A 134 -9.65 23.30 26.91
N ALA A 135 -8.48 23.10 27.51
CA ALA A 135 -8.20 21.94 28.34
C ALA A 135 -8.81 22.10 29.73
N LYS A 136 -9.99 21.52 29.95
CA LYS A 136 -10.66 21.44 31.26
C LYS A 136 -10.11 20.30 32.12
N SER A 137 -9.25 19.46 31.55
CA SER A 137 -8.57 18.35 32.21
C SER A 137 -7.18 18.09 31.61
N SER A 138 -6.34 17.34 32.33
CA SER A 138 -5.05 16.86 31.83
C SER A 138 -5.17 15.94 30.60
N ALA A 139 -6.31 15.25 30.44
CA ALA A 139 -6.59 14.49 29.23
C ALA A 139 -6.94 15.38 28.04
N ASP A 140 -7.70 16.45 28.24
CA ASP A 140 -7.96 17.45 27.19
C ASP A 140 -6.67 18.16 26.77
N LEU A 141 -5.76 18.37 27.71
CA LEU A 141 -4.41 18.86 27.44
C LEU A 141 -3.61 17.88 26.57
N ALA A 142 -3.55 16.60 26.97
CA ALA A 142 -2.84 15.57 26.22
C ALA A 142 -3.45 15.34 24.82
N ASN A 143 -4.79 15.32 24.73
CA ASN A 143 -5.52 15.20 23.47
C ASN A 143 -5.32 16.43 22.59
N GLY A 144 -5.33 17.64 23.16
CA GLY A 144 -5.06 18.89 22.44
C GLY A 144 -3.64 18.94 21.88
N LEU A 145 -2.63 18.58 22.69
CA LEU A 145 -1.24 18.48 22.24
C LEU A 145 -1.04 17.37 21.20
N THR A 146 -1.64 16.18 21.40
CA THR A 146 -1.56 15.08 20.44
C THR A 146 -2.26 15.44 19.13
N SER A 147 -3.42 16.11 19.19
CA SER A 147 -4.16 16.56 18.01
C SER A 147 -3.42 17.68 17.27
N ALA A 148 -2.80 18.62 18.00
CA ALA A 148 -1.95 19.63 17.40
C ALA A 148 -0.77 18.96 16.68
N LEU A 149 -0.05 18.07 17.35
CA LEU A 149 1.11 17.35 16.77
C LEU A 149 0.71 16.40 15.63
N SER A 150 -0.46 15.75 15.69
CA SER A 150 -0.95 14.88 14.61
C SER A 150 -1.44 15.69 13.42
N SER A 151 -2.06 16.86 13.63
CA SER A 151 -2.43 17.78 12.55
C SER A 151 -1.21 18.38 11.84
N ILE A 152 -0.09 18.51 12.57
CA ILE A 152 1.23 18.86 12.01
C ILE A 152 1.83 17.67 11.23
N SER A 153 1.36 16.43 11.46
CA SER A 153 1.94 15.18 10.92
C SER A 153 1.12 14.48 9.83
N ALA A 154 -0.10 14.93 9.53
CA ALA A 154 -0.91 14.35 8.45
C ALA A 154 -0.27 14.70 7.09
N LYS A 155 0.30 13.69 6.42
CA LYS A 155 1.03 13.82 5.17
C LYS A 155 0.43 12.91 4.10
N ASN A 156 0.47 13.38 2.86
CA ASN A 156 0.23 12.51 1.72
C ASN A 156 1.45 11.63 1.51
N GLY A 157 1.22 10.40 1.07
CA GLY A 157 2.26 9.44 0.75
C GLY A 157 1.84 8.50 -0.38
N ALA A 158 2.83 7.92 -1.04
CA ALA A 158 2.64 6.82 -1.98
C ALA A 158 3.71 5.75 -1.72
N ALA A 159 3.30 4.47 -1.69
CA ALA A 159 4.21 3.36 -1.48
C ALA A 159 3.96 2.18 -2.45
N ALA A 160 2.84 2.17 -3.17
CA ALA A 160 2.57 1.27 -4.28
C ALA A 160 3.10 1.86 -5.59
N ALA A 161 3.70 1.02 -6.44
CA ALA A 161 4.05 1.45 -7.79
C ALA A 161 2.79 1.67 -8.64
N ALA A 162 2.92 2.51 -9.66
CA ALA A 162 1.81 2.77 -10.56
C ALA A 162 1.59 1.61 -11.53
N THR A 163 0.33 1.34 -11.87
CA THR A 163 -0.02 0.28 -12.83
C THR A 163 -0.26 0.89 -14.19
N THR A 164 0.43 0.38 -15.21
CA THR A 164 0.18 0.79 -16.60
C THR A 164 -0.86 -0.13 -17.23
N SER A 165 -1.72 0.42 -18.09
CA SER A 165 -2.71 -0.39 -18.80
C SER A 165 -2.05 -1.36 -19.79
N ASN A 166 -0.88 -0.98 -20.32
CA ASN A 166 -0.12 -1.75 -21.28
C ASN A 166 1.39 -1.51 -21.13
N PRO A 167 2.23 -2.56 -21.05
CA PRO A 167 3.68 -2.40 -21.08
C PRO A 167 4.20 -1.88 -22.43
N ASN A 168 3.44 -2.05 -23.51
CA ASN A 168 3.73 -1.48 -24.84
C ASN A 168 2.69 -0.41 -25.18
N ILE A 169 2.94 0.82 -24.74
CA ILE A 169 1.99 1.93 -24.77
C ILE A 169 1.52 2.22 -26.20
N THR A 170 0.21 2.41 -26.38
CA THR A 170 -0.40 2.81 -27.65
C THR A 170 -1.47 3.87 -27.44
N SER A 171 -1.81 4.66 -28.47
CA SER A 171 -2.78 5.76 -28.38
C SER A 171 -4.21 5.41 -27.91
N GLY A 172 -4.57 4.13 -27.77
CA GLY A 172 -5.87 3.69 -27.22
C GLY A 172 -5.76 2.87 -25.92
N ASP A 173 -4.55 2.76 -25.37
CA ASP A 173 -4.22 1.90 -24.23
C ASP A 173 -2.92 2.41 -23.58
N ASN A 174 -3.02 3.62 -23.03
CA ASN A 174 -1.93 4.45 -22.51
C ASN A 174 -2.26 5.01 -21.12
N PHE A 175 -2.96 4.26 -20.29
CA PHE A 175 -3.39 4.73 -18.97
C PHE A 175 -2.39 4.34 -17.89
N LEU A 176 -2.31 5.19 -16.86
CA LEU A 176 -1.58 4.95 -15.63
C LEU A 176 -2.57 5.02 -14.46
N PHE A 177 -2.66 3.95 -13.67
CA PHE A 177 -3.44 3.91 -12.45
C PHE A 177 -2.51 4.10 -11.27
N SER A 178 -2.82 5.07 -10.42
CA SER A 178 -1.94 5.48 -9.33
C SER A 178 -2.70 5.69 -8.04
N SER A 179 -2.16 5.16 -6.95
CA SER A 179 -2.71 5.33 -5.60
C SER A 179 -1.88 6.29 -4.74
N GLU A 180 -2.57 7.00 -3.87
CA GLU A 180 -2.02 7.88 -2.83
C GLU A 180 -2.81 7.68 -1.55
N PHE A 181 -2.15 7.77 -0.39
CA PHE A 181 -2.79 7.69 0.91
C PHE A 181 -2.44 8.89 1.78
N ARG A 182 -3.29 9.20 2.76
CA ARG A 182 -3.04 10.27 3.73
C ARG A 182 -2.88 9.70 5.14
N THR A 183 -1.74 9.94 5.78
CA THR A 183 -1.50 9.49 7.16
C THR A 183 -2.44 10.19 8.14
N SER A 184 -2.71 9.55 9.28
CA SER A 184 -3.68 9.97 10.32
C SER A 184 -5.15 9.95 9.89
N GLU A 185 -5.47 10.26 8.63
CA GLU A 185 -6.83 10.09 8.07
C GLU A 185 -7.07 8.66 7.58
N TRP A 186 -6.02 8.02 7.05
CA TRP A 186 -6.02 6.67 6.50
C TRP A 186 -7.09 6.50 5.43
N THR A 187 -7.07 7.44 4.49
CA THR A 187 -7.89 7.47 3.27
C THR A 187 -6.97 7.34 2.06
N SER A 188 -7.50 6.91 0.91
CA SER A 188 -6.75 6.92 -0.35
C SER A 188 -7.52 7.50 -1.52
N SER A 189 -6.76 7.97 -2.51
CA SER A 189 -7.24 8.22 -3.86
C SER A 189 -6.60 7.21 -4.81
N LEU A 190 -7.41 6.62 -5.70
CA LEU A 190 -6.95 5.89 -6.86
C LEU A 190 -7.37 6.70 -8.09
N THR A 191 -6.37 7.16 -8.85
CA THR A 191 -6.58 7.99 -10.03
C THR A 191 -6.22 7.25 -11.30
N ARG A 192 -6.92 7.59 -12.39
CA ARG A 192 -6.45 7.29 -13.74
C ARG A 192 -5.86 8.55 -14.37
N LEU A 193 -4.63 8.42 -14.84
CA LEU A 193 -3.90 9.42 -15.60
C LEU A 193 -3.66 8.87 -17.01
N THR A 194 -3.38 9.76 -17.96
CA THR A 194 -3.04 9.38 -19.34
C THR A 194 -1.56 9.66 -19.61
N ILE A 195 -0.88 8.70 -20.25
CA ILE A 195 0.50 8.80 -20.71
C ILE A 195 0.50 9.24 -22.17
N ASP A 196 1.30 10.24 -22.53
CA ASP A 196 1.56 10.56 -23.93
C ASP A 196 2.36 9.41 -24.59
N PRO A 197 1.80 8.73 -25.62
CA PRO A 197 2.43 7.56 -26.23
C PRO A 197 3.75 7.87 -26.97
N ARG A 198 4.05 9.14 -27.25
CA ARG A 198 5.28 9.56 -27.94
C ARG A 198 6.40 9.93 -26.98
N THR A 199 6.07 10.62 -25.88
CA THR A 199 7.06 11.12 -24.92
C THR A 199 7.20 10.23 -23.69
N GLY A 200 6.15 9.47 -23.37
CA GLY A 200 6.03 8.66 -22.16
C GLY A 200 5.71 9.47 -20.91
N ARG A 201 5.50 10.79 -21.03
CA ARG A 201 5.17 11.67 -19.90
C ARG A 201 3.67 11.61 -19.60
N ILE A 202 3.32 11.84 -18.33
CA ILE A 202 1.94 12.05 -17.93
C ILE A 202 1.43 13.36 -18.54
N ILE A 203 0.21 13.35 -19.07
CA ILE A 203 -0.45 14.55 -19.58
C ILE A 203 -0.71 15.49 -18.39
N THR A 204 -0.27 16.74 -18.55
CA THR A 204 -0.36 17.78 -17.51
C THR A 204 -1.01 19.04 -18.08
N THR A 205 -1.58 19.84 -17.18
CA THR A 205 -2.02 21.20 -17.44
C THR A 205 -1.13 22.17 -16.68
N GLU A 206 -0.94 23.37 -17.24
CA GLU A 206 -0.20 24.45 -16.59
C GLU A 206 -1.15 25.63 -16.36
N GLU A 207 -1.34 26.00 -15.10
CA GLU A 207 -2.13 27.16 -14.67
C GLU A 207 -1.33 27.92 -13.61
N ASP A 208 -1.17 29.24 -13.79
CA ASP A 208 -0.37 30.11 -12.92
C ASP A 208 1.07 29.61 -12.63
N GLY A 209 1.70 28.96 -13.62
CA GLY A 209 3.05 28.40 -13.50
C GLY A 209 3.12 27.10 -12.68
N THR A 210 1.98 26.54 -12.29
CA THR A 210 1.89 25.24 -11.60
C THR A 210 1.51 24.16 -12.60
N VAL A 211 2.36 23.14 -12.72
CA VAL A 211 2.14 21.99 -13.59
C VAL A 211 1.45 20.88 -12.80
N THR A 212 0.25 20.50 -13.20
CA THR A 212 -0.56 19.48 -12.52
C THR A 212 -0.92 18.32 -13.46
N PRO A 213 -0.87 17.06 -12.99
CA PRO A 213 -1.39 15.93 -13.76
C PRO A 213 -2.88 16.07 -14.08
N VAL A 214 -3.26 15.77 -15.32
CA VAL A 214 -4.67 15.66 -15.69
C VAL A 214 -5.22 14.33 -15.15
N VAL A 215 -6.14 14.42 -14.19
CA VAL A 215 -6.83 13.28 -13.59
C VAL A 215 -8.12 13.01 -14.37
N ASP A 216 -8.18 11.87 -15.05
CA ASP A 216 -9.38 11.48 -15.81
C ASP A 216 -10.55 11.14 -14.88
N TRP A 217 -10.26 10.39 -13.82
CA TRP A 217 -11.18 10.09 -12.74
C TRP A 217 -10.42 9.76 -11.46
N ASP A 218 -11.14 9.89 -10.33
CA ASP A 218 -10.68 9.57 -8.99
C ASP A 218 -11.74 8.68 -8.32
N ALA A 219 -11.36 7.45 -8.00
CA ALA A 219 -12.26 6.44 -7.44
C ALA A 219 -12.81 6.84 -6.07
N GLN A 220 -12.05 7.60 -5.27
CA GLN A 220 -12.49 8.06 -3.94
C GLN A 220 -13.74 8.93 -4.06
N LYS A 221 -13.70 9.93 -4.96
CA LYS A 221 -14.83 10.83 -5.23
C LYS A 221 -16.04 10.09 -5.76
N LYS A 222 -15.82 9.09 -6.63
CA LYS A 222 -16.90 8.24 -7.16
C LYS A 222 -17.52 7.40 -6.05
N LEU A 223 -16.72 6.83 -5.16
CA LEU A 223 -17.20 6.00 -4.06
C LEU A 223 -17.99 6.80 -3.04
N ASP A 224 -17.53 7.99 -2.66
CA ASP A 224 -18.23 8.86 -1.71
C ASP A 224 -19.63 9.26 -2.20
N SER A 225 -19.82 9.37 -3.52
CA SER A 225 -21.15 9.64 -4.10
C SER A 225 -22.14 8.47 -3.99
N ARG A 226 -21.67 7.27 -3.59
CA ARG A 226 -22.47 6.04 -3.51
C ARG A 226 -23.04 5.79 -2.11
N VAL A 227 -22.67 6.60 -1.13
CA VAL A 227 -23.03 6.44 0.28
C VAL A 227 -23.60 7.73 0.86
N SER A 228 -24.43 7.60 1.90
CA SER A 228 -25.01 8.72 2.64
C SER A 228 -25.16 8.36 4.12
N ALA A 229 -25.81 9.24 4.89
CA ALA A 229 -26.03 9.00 6.31
C ALA A 229 -26.73 7.66 6.60
N ASN A 230 -27.72 7.28 5.77
CA ASN A 230 -28.57 6.11 6.03
C ASN A 230 -28.65 5.13 4.85
N THR A 231 -27.92 5.37 3.76
CA THR A 231 -27.97 4.52 2.57
C THR A 231 -26.58 4.26 2.02
N ASP A 232 -26.40 3.09 1.40
CA ASP A 232 -25.24 2.74 0.60
C ASP A 232 -25.70 1.92 -0.61
N SER A 233 -25.23 2.28 -1.80
CA SER A 233 -25.60 1.63 -3.07
C SER A 233 -24.57 0.61 -3.56
N ARG A 234 -23.60 0.27 -2.69
CA ARG A 234 -22.45 -0.57 -3.01
C ARG A 234 -22.80 -2.06 -2.97
N THR A 235 -22.24 -2.81 -3.91
CA THR A 235 -22.30 -4.28 -3.90
C THR A 235 -21.03 -4.80 -3.26
N ILE A 236 -21.14 -5.31 -2.02
CA ILE A 236 -20.00 -5.79 -1.23
C ILE A 236 -20.21 -7.27 -0.92
N TYR A 237 -19.30 -8.10 -1.41
CA TYR A 237 -19.29 -9.55 -1.23
C TYR A 237 -18.33 -9.99 -0.13
N THR A 238 -18.56 -11.17 0.42
CA THR A 238 -17.60 -11.96 1.19
C THR A 238 -17.73 -13.44 0.82
N PHE A 239 -16.78 -14.26 1.25
CA PHE A 239 -16.73 -15.68 0.92
C PHE A 239 -17.86 -16.46 1.60
N ALA A 240 -18.53 -17.32 0.84
CA ALA A 240 -19.51 -18.28 1.34
C ALA A 240 -18.89 -19.68 1.39
N SER A 241 -18.42 -20.09 2.57
CA SER A 241 -17.89 -21.44 2.79
C SER A 241 -18.97 -22.53 2.76
N ASP A 242 -20.23 -22.15 2.93
CA ASP A 242 -21.39 -23.03 2.90
C ASP A 242 -22.24 -22.71 1.67
N THR A 243 -22.47 -23.72 0.84
CA THR A 243 -23.25 -23.62 -0.42
C THR A 243 -24.77 -23.62 -0.17
N THR A 244 -25.21 -23.69 1.08
CA THR A 244 -26.65 -23.80 1.43
C THR A 244 -27.37 -22.45 1.62
N GLN A 245 -26.66 -21.31 1.68
CA GLN A 245 -27.31 -20.00 1.76
C GLN A 245 -27.70 -19.49 0.37
N THR A 246 -29.00 -19.28 0.18
CA THR A 246 -29.63 -18.95 -1.11
C THR A 246 -30.32 -17.59 -1.13
N ALA A 247 -30.26 -16.84 -0.03
CA ALA A 247 -31.04 -15.63 0.13
C ALA A 247 -30.13 -14.38 0.09
N PHE A 248 -30.37 -13.56 -0.93
CA PHE A 248 -29.78 -12.24 -1.10
C PHE A 248 -30.81 -11.23 -0.60
N CYS A 249 -30.32 -10.12 -0.06
CA CYS A 249 -31.02 -8.91 0.36
C CYS A 249 -32.09 -8.51 -0.71
N GLY A 250 -33.25 -9.18 -0.75
CA GLY A 250 -34.31 -9.09 -1.77
C GLY A 250 -34.18 -9.86 -3.11
N SER A 251 -33.20 -10.74 -3.37
CA SER A 251 -33.13 -11.50 -4.64
C SER A 251 -32.60 -12.95 -4.48
N ASN A 252 -32.65 -13.77 -5.54
CA ASN A 252 -32.13 -15.14 -5.50
C ASN A 252 -30.73 -15.15 -6.13
N TYR A 253 -29.68 -15.32 -5.34
CA TYR A 253 -28.33 -15.52 -5.85
C TYR A 253 -28.03 -17.02 -5.96
N ALA A 254 -27.38 -17.44 -7.04
CA ALA A 254 -27.06 -18.85 -7.23
C ALA A 254 -26.02 -19.31 -6.19
N SER A 255 -26.34 -20.38 -5.45
CA SER A 255 -25.45 -21.06 -4.49
C SER A 255 -24.11 -21.49 -5.09
N SER A 256 -24.00 -21.54 -6.42
CA SER A 256 -22.79 -21.90 -7.16
C SER A 256 -21.70 -20.81 -7.18
N SER A 257 -21.96 -19.61 -6.67
CA SER A 257 -20.99 -18.49 -6.76
C SER A 257 -19.92 -18.48 -5.65
N LYS A 258 -20.09 -19.23 -4.55
CA LYS A 258 -19.27 -19.14 -3.32
C LYS A 258 -19.06 -17.72 -2.77
N LEU A 259 -19.90 -16.76 -3.17
CA LEU A 259 -19.93 -15.40 -2.63
C LEU A 259 -21.29 -15.14 -2.00
N LYS A 260 -21.29 -14.31 -0.97
CA LYS A 260 -22.50 -13.80 -0.29
C LYS A 260 -22.33 -12.32 0.01
N PRO A 261 -23.40 -11.53 0.10
CA PRO A 261 -23.28 -10.11 0.42
C PRO A 261 -22.83 -9.88 1.87
N LEU A 262 -22.28 -8.71 2.18
CA LEU A 262 -22.09 -8.23 3.57
C LEU A 262 -23.38 -7.54 4.06
N CYS A 263 -24.38 -8.29 4.54
CA CYS A 263 -25.66 -7.74 5.04
C CYS A 263 -25.95 -8.20 6.50
N TRP A 264 -26.57 -7.33 7.30
CA TRP A 264 -27.03 -7.61 8.68
C TRP A 264 -28.53 -7.30 8.83
N THR A 265 -29.30 -8.13 9.56
CA THR A 265 -30.75 -7.90 9.78
C THR A 265 -31.10 -6.89 10.88
N GLY A 266 -32.10 -6.06 10.57
CA GLY A 266 -32.90 -5.26 11.51
C GLY A 266 -34.03 -4.57 10.73
N ALA A 267 -35.21 -4.37 11.33
CA ALA A 267 -36.45 -3.98 10.65
C ALA A 267 -36.51 -2.51 10.17
N ASP A 268 -35.87 -2.18 9.05
CA ASP A 268 -36.00 -0.86 8.38
C ASP A 268 -36.41 -0.95 6.90
N GLY A 269 -37.00 -2.07 6.47
CA GLY A 269 -37.75 -2.12 5.20
C GLY A 269 -36.93 -1.98 3.92
N VAL A 270 -35.60 -1.81 3.98
CA VAL A 270 -34.73 -1.83 2.79
C VAL A 270 -34.51 -3.27 2.33
N TYR A 271 -34.33 -4.22 3.26
CA TYR A 271 -34.28 -5.67 2.98
C TYR A 271 -34.86 -6.47 4.16
N PRO A 272 -36.19 -6.63 4.27
CA PRO A 272 -36.81 -7.30 5.40
C PRO A 272 -36.57 -8.82 5.38
N GLY A 273 -35.80 -9.33 6.35
CA GLY A 273 -35.79 -10.76 6.72
C GLY A 273 -34.56 -11.58 6.35
N ASP A 274 -33.47 -10.99 5.87
CA ASP A 274 -32.35 -11.77 5.31
C ASP A 274 -30.97 -11.36 5.87
N THR A 275 -30.33 -12.25 6.64
CA THR A 275 -28.92 -12.08 7.09
C THR A 275 -28.06 -13.05 6.29
N SER A 276 -27.06 -12.53 5.57
CA SER A 276 -26.06 -13.35 4.88
C SER A 276 -24.87 -13.74 5.77
N LEU A 277 -24.62 -13.00 6.84
CA LEU A 277 -23.61 -13.37 7.82
C LEU A 277 -24.08 -14.55 8.68
N ASN A 278 -23.25 -15.59 8.82
CA ASN A 278 -23.54 -16.70 9.70
C ASN A 278 -23.34 -16.30 11.17
N THR A 279 -23.73 -17.17 12.11
CA THR A 279 -23.65 -16.88 13.56
C THR A 279 -22.24 -16.52 14.03
N THR A 280 -21.21 -17.20 13.50
CA THR A 280 -19.81 -16.92 13.85
C THR A 280 -19.41 -15.54 13.39
N GLU A 281 -19.73 -15.18 12.14
CA GLU A 281 -19.43 -13.86 11.58
C GLU A 281 -20.17 -12.75 12.31
N GLN A 282 -21.45 -12.99 12.65
CA GLN A 282 -22.24 -12.04 13.43
C GLN A 282 -21.62 -11.79 14.82
N SER A 283 -21.01 -12.81 15.43
CA SER A 283 -20.40 -12.67 16.75
C SER A 283 -19.24 -11.66 16.79
N TYR A 284 -18.52 -11.47 15.67
CA TYR A 284 -17.42 -10.49 15.59
C TYR A 284 -17.91 -9.04 15.66
N PHE A 285 -19.14 -8.77 15.26
CA PHE A 285 -19.74 -7.43 15.32
C PHE A 285 -20.70 -7.24 16.50
N SER A 286 -20.85 -8.27 17.34
CA SER A 286 -21.63 -8.18 18.58
C SER A 286 -20.93 -7.32 19.62
N GLY A 287 -21.65 -6.87 20.66
CA GLY A 287 -21.06 -6.08 21.74
C GLY A 287 -19.87 -6.75 22.42
N ALA A 288 -19.87 -8.09 22.53
CA ALA A 288 -18.74 -8.84 23.04
C ALA A 288 -17.56 -8.86 22.05
N GLY A 289 -17.84 -8.98 20.75
CA GLY A 289 -16.83 -9.00 19.69
C GLY A 289 -16.09 -7.68 19.53
N ILE A 290 -16.74 -6.56 19.86
CA ILE A 290 -16.17 -5.21 19.68
C ILE A 290 -15.79 -4.53 21.00
N ALA A 291 -15.79 -5.27 22.10
CA ALA A 291 -15.51 -4.74 23.44
C ALA A 291 -14.10 -4.14 23.59
N SER A 292 -13.16 -4.49 22.70
CA SER A 292 -11.80 -3.94 22.68
C SER A 292 -11.70 -2.56 22.05
N LEU A 293 -12.77 -2.03 21.45
CA LEU A 293 -12.77 -0.67 20.91
C LEU A 293 -12.57 0.35 22.04
N PRO A 294 -11.73 1.39 21.85
CA PRO A 294 -11.45 2.37 22.89
C PRO A 294 -12.71 3.04 23.46
N GLN A 295 -13.71 3.30 22.62
CA GLN A 295 -14.98 3.91 23.05
C GLN A 295 -15.94 2.94 23.78
N PHE A 296 -15.62 1.63 23.84
CA PHE A 296 -16.40 0.63 24.58
C PHE A 296 -15.91 0.43 26.04
N CYS A 297 -15.01 1.31 26.50
CA CYS A 297 -14.50 1.30 27.86
C CYS A 297 -15.58 1.40 28.96
N ALA A 298 -15.24 1.02 30.19
CA ALA A 298 -16.13 1.16 31.34
C ALA A 298 -16.42 2.65 31.62
N THR A 299 -17.70 3.01 31.69
CA THR A 299 -18.13 4.37 32.05
C THR A 299 -17.66 4.72 33.45
N GLY A 300 -17.23 5.97 33.67
CA GLY A 300 -16.78 6.46 34.96
C GLY A 300 -15.54 7.32 34.83
N THR A 301 -14.84 7.48 35.95
CA THR A 301 -13.58 8.23 36.01
C THR A 301 -12.40 7.28 36.16
N TYR A 302 -11.23 7.68 35.66
CA TYR A 302 -9.97 7.05 36.05
C TYR A 302 -9.11 8.08 36.77
N THR A 303 -8.28 7.62 37.71
CA THR A 303 -7.44 8.51 38.53
C THR A 303 -6.06 8.61 37.93
N LEU A 304 -5.72 9.77 37.38
CA LEU A 304 -4.34 10.14 37.08
C LEU A 304 -3.91 11.15 38.13
N THR A 305 -2.78 10.87 38.80
CA THR A 305 -2.17 11.81 39.78
C THR A 305 -3.15 12.36 40.83
N GLY A 306 -4.13 11.57 41.25
CA GLY A 306 -5.12 11.98 42.26
C GLY A 306 -6.36 12.72 41.74
N GLU A 307 -6.46 12.98 40.44
CA GLU A 307 -7.63 13.63 39.81
C GLU A 307 -8.50 12.63 39.04
N SER A 308 -9.82 12.73 39.26
CA SER A 308 -10.84 11.91 38.58
C SER A 308 -11.14 12.48 37.19
N VAL A 309 -10.67 11.81 36.14
CA VAL A 309 -10.88 12.22 34.74
C VAL A 309 -12.03 11.39 34.12
N PRO A 310 -13.08 12.02 33.56
CA PRO A 310 -14.13 11.30 32.83
C PRO A 310 -13.55 10.54 31.64
N ARG A 311 -13.90 9.26 31.48
CA ARG A 311 -13.57 8.55 30.24
C ARG A 311 -14.56 8.91 29.14
N ASN A 312 -14.07 9.16 27.92
CA ASN A 312 -14.89 9.33 26.71
C ASN A 312 -15.42 7.97 26.20
N CYS A 313 -16.21 7.27 27.04
CA CYS A 313 -16.83 5.98 26.72
C CYS A 313 -18.29 6.16 26.30
N LEU A 314 -18.77 5.26 25.44
CA LEU A 314 -20.20 5.10 25.20
C LEU A 314 -20.91 4.61 26.47
N THR A 315 -22.15 5.06 26.69
CA THR A 315 -23.05 4.48 27.70
C THR A 315 -23.44 3.04 27.31
N GLU A 316 -23.90 2.24 28.27
CA GLU A 316 -24.33 0.85 27.98
C GLU A 316 -25.45 0.76 26.92
N ALA A 317 -26.37 1.74 26.92
CA ALA A 317 -27.38 1.87 25.87
C ALA A 317 -26.73 2.15 24.50
N GLN A 318 -25.78 3.09 24.43
CA GLN A 318 -25.05 3.39 23.20
C GLN A 318 -24.18 2.24 22.71
N LYS A 319 -23.55 1.46 23.61
CA LYS A 319 -22.77 0.26 23.25
C LYS A 319 -23.64 -0.81 22.60
N THR A 320 -24.83 -1.02 23.17
CA THR A 320 -25.82 -1.95 22.62
C THR A 320 -26.25 -1.51 21.22
N ASP A 321 -26.56 -0.23 21.08
CA ASP A 321 -26.95 0.38 19.81
C ASP A 321 -25.86 0.36 18.75
N ALA A 322 -24.60 0.56 19.14
CA ALA A 322 -23.43 0.58 18.28
C ALA A 322 -22.96 -0.82 17.84
N SER A 323 -23.63 -1.89 18.26
CA SER A 323 -23.27 -3.26 17.87
C SER A 323 -24.10 -3.74 16.67
N GLY A 324 -23.61 -4.78 15.99
CA GLY A 324 -24.34 -5.47 14.92
C GLY A 324 -24.60 -4.58 13.71
N LYS A 325 -25.89 -4.29 13.45
CA LYS A 325 -26.34 -3.64 12.21
C LYS A 325 -25.67 -2.30 11.94
N LYS A 326 -25.66 -1.40 12.93
CA LYS A 326 -25.12 -0.04 12.74
C LYS A 326 -23.63 -0.08 12.41
N LEU A 327 -22.90 -1.03 13.00
CA LEU A 327 -21.49 -1.24 12.71
C LEU A 327 -21.29 -1.78 11.31
N VAL A 328 -22.05 -2.80 10.90
CA VAL A 328 -21.96 -3.33 9.52
C VAL A 328 -22.29 -2.25 8.50
N ASN A 329 -23.32 -1.44 8.73
CA ASN A 329 -23.67 -0.32 7.86
C ASN A 329 -22.54 0.74 7.78
N PHE A 330 -21.91 1.05 8.92
CA PHE A 330 -20.73 1.91 8.94
C PHE A 330 -19.59 1.32 8.09
N LEU A 331 -19.30 0.02 8.24
CA LEU A 331 -18.26 -0.68 7.46
C LEU A 331 -18.57 -0.72 5.96
N ARG A 332 -19.86 -0.77 5.58
CA ARG A 332 -20.28 -0.64 4.17
C ARG A 332 -20.10 0.77 3.61
N GLY A 333 -20.08 1.78 4.47
CA GLY A 333 -19.81 3.18 4.11
C GLY A 333 -20.84 4.19 4.61
N GLN A 334 -21.91 3.78 5.31
CA GLN A 334 -22.89 4.73 5.82
C GLN A 334 -22.28 5.69 6.85
N THR A 335 -22.62 6.97 6.75
CA THR A 335 -21.99 8.03 7.55
C THR A 335 -22.81 8.49 8.76
N GLY A 336 -24.06 8.03 8.92
CA GLY A 336 -24.99 8.55 9.93
C GLY A 336 -24.66 8.19 11.38
N TYR A 337 -23.71 7.28 11.58
CA TYR A 337 -23.23 6.85 12.91
C TYR A 337 -21.84 7.41 13.26
N GLU A 338 -21.27 8.23 12.38
CA GLU A 338 -20.00 8.92 12.60
C GLU A 338 -20.16 10.07 13.59
N ASN A 339 -19.15 10.28 14.45
CA ASN A 339 -19.20 11.20 15.59
C ASN A 339 -20.32 10.90 16.61
N LEU A 340 -21.02 9.78 16.46
CA LEU A 340 -22.01 9.29 17.41
C LEU A 340 -21.48 8.04 18.13
N TYR A 341 -21.15 7.00 17.36
CA TYR A 341 -20.61 5.75 17.90
C TYR A 341 -19.21 5.42 17.36
N TYR A 342 -18.91 5.89 16.14
CA TYR A 342 -17.70 5.55 15.40
C TYR A 342 -16.94 6.80 14.99
N ARG A 343 -15.69 6.62 14.56
CA ARG A 343 -14.87 7.71 14.01
C ARG A 343 -15.56 8.42 12.85
N LYS A 344 -15.26 9.71 12.70
CA LYS A 344 -15.52 10.43 11.45
C LYS A 344 -14.54 9.95 10.38
N ARG A 345 -15.03 9.75 9.16
CA ARG A 345 -14.18 9.52 7.99
C ARG A 345 -14.19 10.75 7.10
N THR A 346 -13.04 11.08 6.53
CA THR A 346 -12.98 12.08 5.44
C THR A 346 -13.54 11.48 4.15
N HIS A 347 -13.21 10.21 3.88
CA HIS A 347 -13.61 9.46 2.69
C HIS A 347 -13.93 8.01 3.02
N THR A 348 -14.73 7.39 2.16
CA THR A 348 -15.20 5.99 2.33
C THR A 348 -14.12 4.98 1.96
N LEU A 349 -13.33 5.27 0.91
CA LEU A 349 -12.27 4.41 0.43
C LEU A 349 -11.12 4.36 1.45
N GLY A 350 -10.82 3.16 1.95
CA GLY A 350 -9.68 2.94 2.85
C GLY A 350 -8.34 3.26 2.18
N ASP A 351 -7.28 3.39 2.98
CA ASP A 351 -5.94 3.63 2.44
C ASP A 351 -5.44 2.45 1.58
N ILE A 352 -4.82 2.77 0.45
CA ILE A 352 -4.09 1.84 -0.43
C ILE A 352 -2.61 2.17 -0.25
N VAL A 353 -1.91 1.40 0.59
CA VAL A 353 -0.53 1.72 0.98
C VAL A 353 0.44 0.99 0.07
N SER A 354 0.40 -0.35 0.05
CA SER A 354 1.38 -1.18 -0.67
C SER A 354 0.75 -1.96 -1.83
N SER A 355 -0.58 -1.98 -1.94
CA SER A 355 -1.28 -2.68 -3.01
C SER A 355 -1.21 -1.89 -4.32
N GLU A 356 -0.68 -2.53 -5.36
CA GLU A 356 -0.74 -2.03 -6.73
C GLU A 356 -2.05 -2.50 -7.38
N ALA A 357 -2.55 -1.70 -8.32
CA ALA A 357 -3.76 -2.07 -9.05
C ALA A 357 -3.48 -3.18 -10.09
N ALA A 358 -4.44 -4.06 -10.33
CA ALA A 358 -4.43 -4.99 -11.46
C ALA A 358 -5.42 -4.52 -12.53
N TYR A 359 -4.92 -4.17 -13.70
CA TYR A 359 -5.75 -3.80 -14.86
C TYR A 359 -6.05 -5.04 -15.72
N VAL A 360 -7.33 -5.27 -16.00
CA VAL A 360 -7.80 -6.42 -16.77
C VAL A 360 -8.63 -5.96 -17.96
N LYS A 361 -8.27 -6.45 -19.14
CA LYS A 361 -9.00 -6.29 -20.40
C LYS A 361 -8.94 -7.62 -21.17
N ALA A 362 -9.15 -7.58 -22.49
CA ALA A 362 -8.98 -8.74 -23.35
C ALA A 362 -7.57 -9.36 -23.21
N PRO A 363 -7.43 -10.70 -23.26
CA PRO A 363 -6.15 -11.36 -23.11
C PRO A 363 -5.12 -10.90 -24.14
N ARG A 364 -3.94 -10.48 -23.67
CA ARG A 364 -2.80 -10.10 -24.54
C ARG A 364 -1.99 -11.31 -25.00
N VAL A 365 -1.87 -12.33 -24.14
CA VAL A 365 -1.20 -13.61 -24.43
C VAL A 365 -1.96 -14.40 -25.49
N SER A 366 -1.32 -15.41 -26.07
CA SER A 366 -1.87 -16.31 -27.09
C SER A 366 -1.48 -17.75 -26.79
N TYR A 367 -1.96 -18.29 -25.67
CA TYR A 367 -1.66 -19.67 -25.27
C TYR A 367 -2.03 -20.67 -26.36
N SER A 368 -1.13 -21.62 -26.63
CA SER A 368 -1.33 -22.70 -27.60
C SER A 368 -2.24 -23.82 -27.08
N ASP A 369 -2.61 -23.75 -25.81
CA ASP A 369 -3.55 -24.66 -25.16
C ASP A 369 -4.93 -24.66 -25.86
N ALA A 370 -5.56 -25.84 -25.92
CA ALA A 370 -6.85 -26.01 -26.56
C ALA A 370 -7.93 -25.10 -25.95
N GLY A 371 -8.75 -24.47 -26.80
CA GLY A 371 -9.84 -23.60 -26.39
C GLY A 371 -9.45 -22.16 -26.02
N PHE A 372 -8.15 -21.85 -25.91
CA PHE A 372 -7.72 -20.51 -25.48
C PHE A 372 -7.97 -19.45 -26.55
N THR A 373 -7.84 -19.82 -27.83
CA THR A 373 -8.08 -18.90 -28.95
C THR A 373 -9.54 -18.48 -28.97
N GLU A 374 -10.46 -19.43 -28.82
CA GLU A 374 -11.90 -19.20 -28.72
C GLU A 374 -12.24 -18.37 -27.48
N PHE A 375 -11.60 -18.67 -26.33
CA PHE A 375 -11.73 -17.86 -25.13
C PHE A 375 -11.27 -16.43 -25.39
N LYS A 376 -10.06 -16.18 -25.90
CA LYS A 376 -9.51 -14.84 -26.13
C LYS A 376 -10.40 -13.97 -27.02
N TYR A 377 -10.93 -14.52 -28.12
CA TYR A 377 -11.74 -13.76 -29.07
C TYR A 377 -13.23 -13.74 -28.74
N GLY A 378 -13.73 -14.73 -27.99
CA GLY A 378 -15.11 -14.77 -27.48
C GLY A 378 -15.28 -14.03 -26.15
N HIS A 379 -14.19 -13.77 -25.42
CA HIS A 379 -14.18 -13.06 -24.15
C HIS A 379 -14.20 -11.54 -24.41
N ASN A 380 -15.41 -10.97 -24.44
CA ASN A 380 -15.58 -9.52 -24.43
C ASN A 380 -16.72 -9.07 -23.49
N PRO A 381 -16.62 -9.28 -22.17
CA PRO A 381 -17.65 -8.77 -21.26
C PRO A 381 -17.46 -7.30 -20.86
N ASN A 382 -16.30 -6.66 -21.11
CA ASN A 382 -16.08 -5.23 -20.92
C ASN A 382 -15.07 -4.68 -21.94
N ALA A 383 -15.55 -3.96 -22.97
CA ALA A 383 -14.68 -3.18 -23.87
C ALA A 383 -13.85 -2.12 -23.10
N ASP A 384 -14.34 -1.71 -21.93
CA ASP A 384 -13.83 -0.61 -21.12
C ASP A 384 -12.71 -1.04 -20.13
N GLY A 385 -12.56 -2.34 -19.85
CA GLY A 385 -11.61 -2.88 -18.86
C GLY A 385 -12.00 -2.65 -17.39
N MET A 386 -11.34 -3.37 -16.48
CA MET A 386 -11.53 -3.29 -15.02
C MET A 386 -10.20 -3.04 -14.30
N VAL A 387 -10.26 -2.34 -13.17
CA VAL A 387 -9.14 -2.11 -12.27
C VAL A 387 -9.47 -2.71 -10.91
N TYR A 388 -8.64 -3.63 -10.43
CA TYR A 388 -8.79 -4.26 -9.12
C TYR A 388 -7.70 -3.79 -8.17
N VAL A 389 -8.04 -3.36 -6.97
CA VAL A 389 -7.04 -2.93 -5.97
C VAL A 389 -7.50 -3.27 -4.56
N ALA A 390 -6.58 -3.69 -3.70
CA ALA A 390 -6.86 -3.97 -2.31
C ALA A 390 -6.63 -2.73 -1.45
N ALA A 391 -7.53 -2.49 -0.48
CA ALA A 391 -7.45 -1.36 0.44
C ALA A 391 -7.65 -1.80 1.90
N ASN A 392 -7.13 -1.00 2.83
CA ASN A 392 -7.14 -1.29 4.26
C ASN A 392 -8.48 -1.03 4.97
N ASP A 393 -9.53 -0.68 4.22
CA ASP A 393 -10.92 -0.90 4.66
C ASP A 393 -11.32 -2.40 4.62
N GLY A 394 -10.37 -3.26 4.22
CA GLY A 394 -10.49 -4.71 4.22
C GLY A 394 -11.05 -5.27 2.92
N MET A 395 -11.15 -4.44 1.87
CA MET A 395 -11.84 -4.78 0.63
C MET A 395 -10.90 -4.78 -0.58
N LEU A 396 -11.08 -5.77 -1.44
CA LEU A 396 -10.66 -5.69 -2.84
C LEU A 396 -11.75 -4.95 -3.60
N HIS A 397 -11.44 -3.79 -4.16
CA HIS A 397 -12.36 -3.00 -4.97
C HIS A 397 -12.20 -3.32 -6.45
N ALA A 398 -13.31 -3.39 -7.18
CA ALA A 398 -13.35 -3.53 -8.63
C ALA A 398 -13.95 -2.26 -9.25
N PHE A 399 -13.12 -1.46 -9.91
CA PHE A 399 -13.52 -0.23 -10.57
C PHE A 399 -13.60 -0.43 -12.09
N ASN A 400 -14.62 0.16 -12.73
CA ASN A 400 -14.63 0.28 -14.18
C ASN A 400 -13.46 1.19 -14.60
N ALA A 401 -12.59 0.71 -15.49
CA ALA A 401 -11.38 1.43 -15.84
C ALA A 401 -11.65 2.72 -16.65
N THR A 402 -12.82 2.81 -17.28
CA THR A 402 -13.23 3.98 -18.06
C THR A 402 -13.83 5.08 -17.19
N THR A 403 -14.72 4.73 -16.25
CA THR A 403 -15.50 5.71 -15.46
C THR A 403 -14.99 5.93 -14.04
N GLY A 404 -14.20 5.01 -13.50
CA GLY A 404 -13.78 4.99 -12.10
C GLY A 404 -14.87 4.56 -11.11
N GLU A 405 -16.03 4.13 -11.61
CA GLU A 405 -17.14 3.70 -10.74
C GLU A 405 -16.90 2.30 -10.17
N GLU A 406 -17.14 2.14 -8.87
CA GLU A 406 -17.06 0.84 -8.20
C GLU A 406 -18.20 -0.07 -8.66
N SER A 407 -17.84 -1.18 -9.30
CA SER A 407 -18.78 -2.22 -9.72
C SER A 407 -19.16 -3.13 -8.56
N TRP A 408 -18.15 -3.56 -7.79
CA TRP A 408 -18.32 -4.34 -6.57
C TRP A 408 -17.05 -4.30 -5.72
N ALA A 409 -17.15 -4.75 -4.47
CA ALA A 409 -16.03 -5.00 -3.59
C ALA A 409 -16.10 -6.41 -2.97
N TYR A 410 -14.96 -6.97 -2.59
CA TYR A 410 -14.86 -8.29 -1.96
C TYR A 410 -14.06 -8.23 -0.66
N ILE A 411 -14.61 -8.79 0.41
CA ILE A 411 -13.98 -8.93 1.72
C ILE A 411 -13.61 -10.39 1.94
N PRO A 412 -12.31 -10.74 2.00
CA PRO A 412 -11.90 -12.07 2.39
C PRO A 412 -12.39 -12.40 3.81
N SER A 413 -12.84 -13.62 4.04
CA SER A 413 -13.38 -14.03 5.34
C SER A 413 -12.34 -13.92 6.46
N MET A 414 -11.04 -13.94 6.11
CA MET A 414 -9.92 -13.80 7.02
C MET A 414 -9.84 -12.40 7.66
N VAL A 415 -10.44 -11.39 7.00
CA VAL A 415 -10.41 -9.99 7.42
C VAL A 415 -11.59 -9.65 8.33
N ILE A 416 -12.75 -10.29 8.14
CA ILE A 416 -14.00 -10.05 8.89
C ILE A 416 -13.79 -9.91 10.41
N PRO A 417 -13.04 -10.81 11.10
CA PRO A 417 -12.88 -10.73 12.55
C PRO A 417 -12.19 -9.46 13.04
N LYS A 418 -11.48 -8.74 12.18
CA LYS A 418 -10.71 -7.53 12.51
C LYS A 418 -11.36 -6.24 12.02
N MET A 419 -12.38 -6.31 11.15
CA MET A 419 -12.95 -5.12 10.50
C MET A 419 -13.55 -4.11 11.47
N PHE A 420 -14.05 -4.54 12.64
CA PHE A 420 -14.61 -3.62 13.63
C PHE A 420 -13.61 -2.54 14.09
N ASN A 421 -12.30 -2.79 14.00
CA ASN A 421 -11.26 -1.81 14.34
C ASN A 421 -11.34 -0.54 13.49
N LEU A 422 -11.90 -0.61 12.28
CA LEU A 422 -12.13 0.54 11.41
C LEU A 422 -13.09 1.56 12.03
N ALA A 423 -13.88 1.16 13.02
CA ALA A 423 -14.84 2.01 13.72
C ALA A 423 -14.23 2.70 14.97
N SER A 424 -12.99 2.38 15.32
CA SER A 424 -12.28 2.94 16.47
C SER A 424 -12.17 4.45 16.38
N THR A 425 -12.57 5.16 17.43
CA THR A 425 -12.39 6.62 17.53
C THR A 425 -10.91 7.03 17.63
N ASN A 426 -10.00 6.09 17.90
CA ASN A 426 -8.56 6.29 17.93
C ASN A 426 -7.85 5.71 16.67
N TYR A 427 -8.58 5.41 15.59
CA TYR A 427 -8.01 4.76 14.40
C TYR A 427 -6.84 5.54 13.78
N ALA A 428 -6.83 6.87 13.90
CA ALA A 428 -5.72 7.70 13.43
C ALA A 428 -4.35 7.28 14.01
N ASN A 429 -4.33 6.84 15.27
CA ASN A 429 -3.13 6.42 16.00
C ASN A 429 -2.98 4.89 16.10
N ASP A 430 -4.04 4.14 15.83
CA ASP A 430 -4.07 2.67 15.91
C ASP A 430 -4.59 2.07 14.59
N HIS A 431 -4.00 2.52 13.48
CA HIS A 431 -4.30 2.02 12.15
C HIS A 431 -4.07 0.51 12.07
N LYS A 432 -4.91 -0.17 11.30
CA LYS A 432 -4.80 -1.59 11.03
C LYS A 432 -4.68 -1.79 9.53
N PHE A 433 -3.60 -2.42 9.11
CA PHE A 433 -3.57 -3.09 7.82
C PHE A 433 -4.57 -4.24 7.86
N LEU A 434 -5.43 -4.33 6.86
CA LEU A 434 -6.46 -5.37 6.75
C LEU A 434 -6.33 -6.15 5.44
N LEU A 435 -6.19 -5.44 4.33
CA LEU A 435 -5.98 -6.03 3.02
C LEU A 435 -5.09 -5.10 2.19
N ASP A 436 -3.81 -5.45 2.08
CA ASP A 436 -2.79 -4.61 1.44
C ASP A 436 -1.93 -5.37 0.42
N GLY A 437 -2.31 -6.62 0.11
CA GLY A 437 -1.61 -7.42 -0.90
C GLY A 437 -1.96 -6.97 -2.32
N THR A 438 -0.98 -6.90 -3.22
CA THR A 438 -1.23 -6.64 -4.64
C THR A 438 -1.91 -7.86 -5.29
N PRO A 439 -3.12 -7.73 -5.87
CA PRO A 439 -3.78 -8.82 -6.59
C PRO A 439 -3.05 -9.18 -7.89
N VAL A 440 -3.07 -10.45 -8.26
CA VAL A 440 -2.50 -10.98 -9.50
C VAL A 440 -3.59 -11.63 -10.32
N VAL A 441 -3.59 -11.38 -11.64
CA VAL A 441 -4.59 -11.89 -12.58
C VAL A 441 -3.91 -12.68 -13.69
N ASP A 442 -4.47 -13.85 -14.01
CA ASP A 442 -4.07 -14.64 -15.18
C ASP A 442 -5.23 -15.52 -15.65
N TYR A 443 -5.03 -16.25 -16.74
CA TYR A 443 -5.98 -17.12 -17.38
C TYR A 443 -5.64 -18.58 -17.11
N VAL A 444 -6.62 -19.36 -16.70
CA VAL A 444 -6.44 -20.78 -16.39
C VAL A 444 -7.53 -21.62 -17.04
N SER A 445 -7.23 -22.89 -17.33
CA SER A 445 -8.24 -23.86 -17.75
C SER A 445 -8.62 -24.77 -16.57
N ILE A 446 -9.85 -24.63 -16.09
CA ILE A 446 -10.38 -25.44 -14.97
C ILE A 446 -11.47 -26.35 -15.54
N GLY A 447 -11.23 -27.67 -15.49
CA GLY A 447 -12.17 -28.65 -16.06
C GLY A 447 -12.38 -28.49 -17.57
N GLY A 448 -11.39 -27.98 -18.29
CA GLY A 448 -11.46 -27.70 -19.74
C GLY A 448 -12.15 -26.37 -20.09
N VAL A 449 -12.53 -25.56 -19.10
CA VAL A 449 -13.16 -24.24 -19.30
C VAL A 449 -12.17 -23.14 -18.91
N TRP A 450 -11.91 -22.23 -19.85
CA TRP A 450 -11.06 -21.07 -19.61
C TRP A 450 -11.73 -20.05 -18.70
N LYS A 451 -10.93 -19.51 -17.79
CA LYS A 451 -11.33 -18.52 -16.80
C LYS A 451 -10.27 -17.46 -16.66
N THR A 452 -10.70 -16.22 -16.42
CA THR A 452 -9.85 -15.16 -15.86
C THR A 452 -9.97 -15.23 -14.35
N ILE A 453 -8.87 -15.52 -13.65
CA ILE A 453 -8.87 -15.61 -12.19
C ILE A 453 -8.03 -14.50 -11.58
N LEU A 454 -8.46 -13.99 -10.43
CA LEU A 454 -7.72 -13.05 -9.61
C LEU A 454 -7.34 -13.74 -8.31
N VAL A 455 -6.07 -13.68 -7.94
CA VAL A 455 -5.57 -14.19 -6.66
C VAL A 455 -4.93 -13.05 -5.88
N GLY A 456 -5.33 -12.87 -4.62
CA GLY A 456 -4.78 -11.85 -3.72
C GLY A 456 -4.27 -12.44 -2.42
N GLY A 457 -3.23 -11.82 -1.86
CA GLY A 457 -2.82 -11.99 -0.46
C GLY A 457 -3.37 -10.87 0.42
N LEU A 458 -3.22 -11.00 1.72
CA LEU A 458 -3.57 -9.95 2.70
C LEU A 458 -2.41 -8.96 2.98
N GLY A 459 -1.18 -9.27 2.56
CA GLY A 459 0.00 -8.43 2.83
C GLY A 459 0.22 -8.28 4.33
N ALA A 460 0.37 -7.04 4.81
CA ALA A 460 0.47 -6.71 6.23
C ALA A 460 -0.82 -7.02 7.04
N GLY A 461 -1.96 -7.24 6.37
CA GLY A 461 -3.23 -7.50 7.05
C GLY A 461 -3.36 -8.89 7.69
N GLY A 462 -2.57 -9.85 7.22
CA GLY A 462 -2.50 -11.17 7.85
C GLY A 462 -2.04 -12.30 6.95
N ALA A 463 -2.34 -13.51 7.42
CA ALA A 463 -1.92 -14.74 6.79
C ALA A 463 -3.04 -15.38 5.96
N GLY A 464 -2.78 -15.54 4.67
CA GLY A 464 -3.64 -16.27 3.75
C GLY A 464 -3.82 -15.58 2.40
N PHE A 465 -4.46 -16.32 1.50
CA PHE A 465 -4.69 -15.95 0.11
C PHE A 465 -6.14 -16.26 -0.28
N TYR A 466 -6.66 -15.57 -1.28
CA TYR A 466 -7.99 -15.80 -1.82
C TYR A 466 -7.96 -15.76 -3.35
N ALA A 467 -8.89 -16.48 -3.97
CA ALA A 467 -9.04 -16.49 -5.43
C ALA A 467 -10.50 -16.29 -5.85
N LEU A 468 -10.67 -15.47 -6.89
CA LEU A 468 -11.94 -15.15 -7.52
C LEU A 468 -11.89 -15.50 -9.01
N ASP A 469 -12.98 -16.02 -9.54
CA ASP A 469 -13.24 -16.07 -10.98
C ASP A 469 -13.88 -14.74 -11.39
N ILE A 470 -13.13 -13.95 -12.15
CA ILE A 470 -13.52 -12.64 -12.69
C ILE A 470 -13.69 -12.70 -14.21
N THR A 471 -13.97 -13.90 -14.76
CA THR A 471 -14.22 -14.08 -16.19
C THR A 471 -15.38 -13.20 -16.65
N ASP A 472 -16.43 -13.09 -15.84
CA ASP A 472 -17.43 -12.04 -15.98
C ASP A 472 -17.15 -10.96 -14.91
N PRO A 473 -16.69 -9.76 -15.31
CA PRO A 473 -16.37 -8.68 -14.39
C PRO A 473 -17.58 -8.12 -13.66
N THR A 474 -18.80 -8.37 -14.14
CA THR A 474 -20.05 -7.91 -13.50
C THR A 474 -20.62 -8.93 -12.52
N THR A 475 -20.29 -10.22 -12.68
CA THR A 475 -20.77 -11.31 -11.83
C THR A 475 -19.63 -12.20 -11.30
N PRO A 476 -18.78 -11.67 -10.40
CA PRO A 476 -17.65 -12.42 -9.88
C PRO A 476 -18.11 -13.67 -9.11
N LYS A 477 -17.24 -14.68 -9.05
CA LYS A 477 -17.45 -15.89 -8.24
C LYS A 477 -16.23 -16.15 -7.37
N GLY A 478 -16.44 -16.65 -6.15
CA GLY A 478 -15.39 -17.14 -5.28
C GLY A 478 -14.91 -18.50 -5.78
N LEU A 479 -13.59 -18.70 -5.82
CA LEU A 479 -13.00 -20.02 -6.07
C LEU A 479 -12.64 -20.68 -4.76
N TRP A 480 -11.78 -20.04 -3.98
CA TRP A 480 -11.26 -20.58 -2.72
C TRP A 480 -10.61 -19.49 -1.86
N GLU A 481 -10.40 -19.81 -0.59
CA GLU A 481 -9.55 -19.06 0.34
C GLU A 481 -8.59 -20.05 1.01
N PHE A 482 -7.28 -19.80 0.89
CA PHE A 482 -6.21 -20.58 1.51
C PHE A 482 -5.75 -19.88 2.78
N LYS A 483 -6.09 -20.45 3.93
CA LYS A 483 -6.04 -19.74 5.23
C LYS A 483 -4.99 -20.32 6.16
N GLN A 484 -4.47 -19.49 7.07
CA GLN A 484 -3.72 -19.99 8.21
C GLN A 484 -4.65 -20.82 9.10
N LYS A 485 -4.28 -22.08 9.32
CA LYS A 485 -5.01 -22.98 10.21
C LYS A 485 -4.51 -22.75 11.64
N THR A 486 -5.40 -22.65 12.62
CA THR A 486 -5.04 -22.39 14.03
C THR A 486 -4.91 -23.64 14.89
N THR A 487 -5.44 -24.77 14.42
CA THR A 487 -5.47 -26.06 15.14
C THR A 487 -5.28 -27.22 14.16
N SER A 488 -4.89 -28.40 14.66
CA SER A 488 -4.73 -29.62 13.84
C SER A 488 -3.76 -29.43 12.67
N CYS A 489 -2.57 -28.92 12.97
CA CYS A 489 -1.49 -28.73 12.00
C CYS A 489 -1.00 -30.05 11.42
N ALA A 490 -0.74 -30.08 10.11
CA ALA A 490 -0.02 -31.18 9.49
C ALA A 490 1.40 -31.22 10.08
N ALA A 491 1.85 -32.39 10.56
CA ALA A 491 3.19 -32.53 11.13
C ALA A 491 4.27 -32.66 10.05
N THR A 492 3.89 -32.97 8.80
CA THR A 492 4.79 -33.08 7.65
C THR A 492 4.16 -32.48 6.41
N ALA A 493 5.00 -32.11 5.43
CA ALA A 493 4.54 -31.60 4.14
C ALA A 493 3.59 -32.57 3.40
N ALA A 494 3.87 -33.88 3.47
CA ALA A 494 3.02 -34.90 2.85
C ALA A 494 1.61 -34.96 3.45
N GLN A 495 1.46 -34.67 4.74
CA GLN A 495 0.16 -34.62 5.42
C GLN A 495 -0.67 -33.38 5.07
N ALA A 496 -0.02 -32.32 4.54
CA ALA A 496 -0.70 -31.11 4.11
C ALA A 496 -1.36 -31.26 2.73
N ILE A 497 -0.93 -32.23 1.92
CA ILE A 497 -1.48 -32.47 0.58
C ILE A 497 -2.99 -32.74 0.67
N GLY A 498 -3.77 -32.10 -0.21
CA GLY A 498 -5.23 -32.15 -0.26
C GLY A 498 -5.96 -31.20 0.70
N GLN A 499 -5.25 -30.52 1.60
CA GLN A 499 -5.85 -29.52 2.50
C GLN A 499 -6.01 -28.17 1.80
N THR A 500 -6.94 -27.34 2.28
CA THR A 500 -7.17 -25.95 1.80
C THR A 500 -6.74 -24.89 2.82
N ALA A 501 -5.97 -25.28 3.84
CA ALA A 501 -5.44 -24.42 4.89
C ALA A 501 -4.23 -25.10 5.54
N ASP A 502 -3.29 -24.32 6.05
CA ASP A 502 -2.06 -24.83 6.66
C ASP A 502 -1.58 -23.92 7.81
N CYS A 503 -0.87 -24.49 8.79
CA CYS A 503 -0.40 -23.72 9.96
C CYS A 503 0.84 -22.88 9.66
N ASP A 504 1.64 -23.26 8.67
CA ASP A 504 2.92 -22.61 8.36
C ASP A 504 2.77 -21.40 7.44
N LEU A 505 1.54 -20.89 7.28
CA LEU A 505 1.27 -19.60 6.65
C LEU A 505 1.49 -18.45 7.62
N GLY A 506 2.13 -17.40 7.15
CA GLY A 506 2.32 -16.11 7.79
C GLY A 506 1.86 -14.97 6.88
N TYR A 507 2.33 -13.75 7.15
CA TYR A 507 1.96 -12.56 6.39
C TYR A 507 2.29 -12.71 4.90
N SER A 508 1.27 -12.52 4.08
CA SER A 508 1.26 -12.86 2.65
C SER A 508 1.78 -11.71 1.79
N PHE A 509 3.00 -11.24 2.08
CA PHE A 509 3.71 -10.22 1.28
C PHE A 509 4.21 -10.77 -0.08
N GLY A 510 4.32 -12.09 -0.20
CA GLY A 510 4.62 -12.75 -1.47
C GLY A 510 3.45 -12.66 -2.43
N ASN A 511 3.68 -12.10 -3.62
CA ASN A 511 2.67 -12.13 -4.67
C ASN A 511 2.49 -13.56 -5.19
N PRO A 512 1.24 -14.03 -5.38
CA PRO A 512 0.99 -15.32 -6.01
C PRO A 512 1.53 -15.37 -7.45
N VAL A 513 1.91 -16.56 -7.91
CA VAL A 513 2.18 -16.83 -9.33
C VAL A 513 1.15 -17.83 -9.85
N ILE A 514 0.37 -17.44 -10.85
CA ILE A 514 -0.58 -18.32 -11.54
C ILE A 514 0.16 -18.93 -12.74
N THR A 515 0.16 -20.25 -12.86
CA THR A 515 0.92 -20.95 -13.91
C THR A 515 0.38 -22.36 -14.18
N LYS A 516 1.05 -23.10 -15.05
CA LYS A 516 0.77 -24.50 -15.40
C LYS A 516 1.99 -25.37 -15.09
N LEU A 517 1.76 -26.56 -14.53
CA LEU A 517 2.77 -27.60 -14.39
C LEU A 517 3.05 -28.29 -15.74
N GLU A 518 4.13 -29.09 -15.81
CA GLU A 518 4.46 -29.82 -17.04
C GLU A 518 3.42 -30.88 -17.44
N ASP A 519 2.65 -31.39 -16.49
CA ASP A 519 1.55 -32.33 -16.75
C ASP A 519 0.26 -31.64 -17.27
N GLY A 520 0.25 -30.31 -17.38
CA GLY A 520 -0.88 -29.51 -17.85
C GLY A 520 -1.81 -28.99 -16.76
N THR A 521 -1.57 -29.32 -15.48
CA THR A 521 -2.37 -28.85 -14.35
C THR A 521 -2.13 -27.36 -14.10
N TRP A 522 -3.21 -26.57 -14.06
CA TRP A 522 -3.13 -25.16 -13.68
C TRP A 522 -3.05 -25.00 -12.16
N VAL A 523 -2.08 -24.23 -11.70
CA VAL A 523 -1.73 -24.08 -10.29
C VAL A 523 -1.51 -22.63 -9.91
N VAL A 524 -1.63 -22.37 -8.62
CA VAL A 524 -1.26 -21.10 -7.99
C VAL A 524 -0.14 -21.37 -7.00
N LEU A 525 0.99 -20.70 -7.20
CA LEU A 525 2.16 -20.81 -6.34
C LEU A 525 2.13 -19.68 -5.32
N VAL A 526 2.19 -20.03 -4.04
CA VAL A 526 2.27 -19.08 -2.92
C VAL A 526 3.30 -19.55 -1.91
N THR A 527 3.74 -18.68 -1.00
CA THR A 527 4.75 -19.02 0.00
C THR A 527 4.23 -18.97 1.43
N SER A 528 5.03 -19.45 2.38
CA SER A 528 4.76 -19.28 3.81
C SER A 528 4.77 -17.83 4.28
N GLY A 529 5.45 -16.93 3.59
CA GLY A 529 5.46 -15.50 3.93
C GLY A 529 6.27 -15.20 5.20
N TYR A 530 5.94 -14.10 5.86
CA TYR A 530 6.67 -13.61 7.04
C TYR A 530 5.98 -13.94 8.37
N ASN A 531 6.74 -14.08 9.45
CA ASN A 531 6.25 -14.34 10.81
C ASN A 531 5.31 -15.56 10.91
N ASN A 532 5.62 -16.64 10.18
CA ASN A 532 4.85 -17.88 10.18
C ASN A 532 5.20 -18.81 11.37
N ASN A 533 5.53 -18.22 12.52
CA ASN A 533 6.07 -18.92 13.69
C ASN A 533 5.01 -19.47 14.64
N THR A 534 3.79 -18.93 14.60
CA THR A 534 2.69 -19.41 15.43
C THR A 534 1.41 -19.34 14.61
N PRO A 535 0.67 -20.45 14.46
CA PRO A 535 0.93 -21.79 15.00
C PRO A 535 1.94 -22.62 14.19
N GLY A 536 2.55 -22.05 13.15
CA GLY A 536 3.54 -22.72 12.30
C GLY A 536 4.89 -22.93 12.97
N ASP A 537 5.89 -23.32 12.18
CA ASP A 537 7.24 -23.66 12.64
C ASP A 537 8.32 -22.62 12.31
N GLY A 538 7.96 -21.55 11.57
CA GLY A 538 8.90 -20.54 11.08
C GLY A 538 9.64 -20.93 9.79
N GLY A 539 9.34 -22.08 9.20
CA GLY A 539 9.99 -22.63 8.01
C GLY A 539 9.66 -21.88 6.72
N GLY A 540 10.59 -21.89 5.77
CA GLY A 540 10.35 -21.41 4.41
C GLY A 540 9.63 -22.49 3.58
N TYR A 541 8.43 -22.19 3.06
CA TYR A 541 7.67 -23.13 2.23
C TYR A 541 7.18 -22.49 0.94
N LEU A 542 7.27 -23.24 -0.15
CA LEU A 542 6.52 -23.01 -1.38
C LEU A 542 5.33 -23.97 -1.42
N TYR A 543 4.13 -23.43 -1.58
CA TYR A 543 2.90 -24.19 -1.78
C TYR A 543 2.53 -24.17 -3.27
N VAL A 544 2.26 -25.35 -3.82
CA VAL A 544 1.66 -25.53 -5.14
C VAL A 544 0.19 -25.85 -4.91
N LEU A 545 -0.70 -24.90 -5.21
CA LEU A 545 -2.14 -25.04 -5.02
C LEU A 545 -2.81 -25.34 -6.35
N ASP A 546 -3.84 -26.19 -6.36
CA ASP A 546 -4.72 -26.32 -7.52
C ASP A 546 -5.44 -24.99 -7.79
N ALA A 547 -5.41 -24.50 -9.04
CA ALA A 547 -5.94 -23.18 -9.36
C ALA A 547 -7.46 -23.06 -9.18
N GLY A 548 -8.22 -24.16 -9.34
CA GLY A 548 -9.67 -24.15 -9.24
C GLY A 548 -10.20 -24.33 -7.81
N THR A 549 -9.46 -25.04 -6.97
CA THR A 549 -9.93 -25.50 -5.65
C THR A 549 -9.11 -24.97 -4.48
N GLY A 550 -7.87 -24.52 -4.71
CA GLY A 550 -6.96 -24.04 -3.67
C GLY A 550 -6.43 -25.16 -2.77
N THR A 551 -6.61 -26.43 -3.14
CA THR A 551 -6.06 -27.56 -2.40
C THR A 551 -4.55 -27.66 -2.64
N ILE A 552 -3.80 -27.98 -1.58
CA ILE A 552 -2.36 -28.21 -1.67
C ILE A 552 -2.09 -29.45 -2.53
N ILE A 553 -1.44 -29.26 -3.68
CA ILE A 553 -0.88 -30.34 -4.51
C ILE A 553 0.50 -30.73 -3.94
N ASN A 554 1.33 -29.74 -3.65
CA ASN A 554 2.65 -29.93 -3.03
C ASN A 554 2.95 -28.82 -2.02
N LYS A 555 3.74 -29.17 -1.00
CA LYS A 555 4.35 -28.25 -0.03
C LYS A 555 5.84 -28.55 0.00
N ILE A 556 6.66 -27.63 -0.49
CA ILE A 556 8.10 -27.81 -0.66
C ILE A 556 8.80 -26.93 0.37
N GLY A 557 9.49 -27.55 1.33
CA GLY A 557 10.20 -26.84 2.39
C GLY A 557 11.66 -26.56 2.03
N THR A 558 12.16 -25.38 2.39
CA THR A 558 13.58 -25.02 2.27
C THR A 558 14.46 -25.72 3.32
N GLY A 559 13.85 -26.25 4.37
CA GLY A 559 14.55 -26.79 5.54
C GLY A 559 15.18 -25.71 6.43
N VAL A 560 14.89 -24.43 6.16
CA VAL A 560 15.43 -23.28 6.89
C VAL A 560 14.30 -22.51 7.55
N GLY A 561 14.58 -21.94 8.73
CA GLY A 561 13.62 -21.27 9.59
C GLY A 561 13.28 -22.11 10.82
N SER A 562 13.05 -21.46 11.96
CA SER A 562 12.77 -22.15 13.23
C SER A 562 12.08 -21.25 14.24
N ASN A 563 11.30 -21.86 15.13
CA ASN A 563 10.83 -21.22 16.37
C ASN A 563 11.89 -21.20 17.49
N SER A 564 13.06 -21.79 17.25
CA SER A 564 14.23 -21.73 18.13
C SER A 564 15.31 -20.81 17.54
N ALA A 565 16.27 -20.40 18.37
CA ALA A 565 17.46 -19.68 17.91
C ALA A 565 18.29 -20.59 16.99
N ILE A 566 18.92 -19.98 15.98
CA ILE A 566 19.79 -20.66 15.01
C ILE A 566 21.18 -20.05 15.12
N THR A 567 22.13 -20.77 15.70
CA THR A 567 23.50 -20.29 15.92
C THR A 567 24.14 -19.80 14.63
N GLY A 568 24.64 -18.56 14.64
CA GLY A 568 25.32 -17.94 13.49
C GLY A 568 24.37 -17.41 12.40
N VAL A 569 23.06 -17.48 12.62
CA VAL A 569 22.03 -16.91 11.73
C VAL A 569 21.14 -15.93 12.49
N CYS A 570 20.62 -16.36 13.65
CA CYS A 570 19.69 -15.59 14.46
C CYS A 570 19.78 -16.05 15.92
N ASP A 571 20.37 -15.21 16.78
CA ASP A 571 20.69 -15.56 18.17
C ASP A 571 19.49 -15.42 19.13
N THR A 572 18.36 -14.87 18.66
CA THR A 572 17.13 -14.71 19.45
C THR A 572 15.94 -15.29 18.69
N ALA A 573 15.28 -16.29 19.28
CA ALA A 573 14.05 -16.87 18.75
C ALA A 573 12.87 -15.87 18.80
N PRO A 574 11.88 -15.98 17.89
CA PRO A 574 11.85 -16.92 16.77
C PRO A 574 12.70 -16.45 15.58
N CYS A 575 13.18 -17.40 14.78
CA CYS A 575 14.04 -17.18 13.63
C CYS A 575 13.37 -17.68 12.34
N PRO A 576 12.27 -17.06 11.89
CA PRO A 576 11.61 -17.46 10.65
C PRO A 576 12.50 -17.24 9.43
N SER A 577 12.43 -18.13 8.44
CA SER A 577 13.13 -17.96 7.15
C SER A 577 12.60 -16.74 6.40
N GLY A 578 11.28 -16.53 6.40
CA GLY A 578 10.67 -15.38 5.71
C GLY A 578 10.76 -15.48 4.19
N LEU A 579 10.35 -16.61 3.62
CA LEU A 579 10.25 -16.80 2.18
C LEU A 579 8.95 -16.14 1.69
N ALA A 580 9.04 -15.03 0.94
CA ALA A 580 7.88 -14.27 0.50
C ALA A 580 7.78 -14.17 -1.03
N LYS A 581 8.57 -13.30 -1.66
CA LYS A 581 8.45 -13.05 -3.10
C LYS A 581 9.16 -14.13 -3.92
N ILE A 582 8.47 -14.60 -4.96
CA ILE A 582 8.94 -15.65 -5.87
C ILE A 582 8.83 -15.22 -7.34
N ALA A 583 9.64 -15.84 -8.18
CA ALA A 583 9.59 -15.70 -9.63
C ALA A 583 9.61 -17.06 -10.31
N ALA A 584 8.74 -17.27 -11.29
CA ALA A 584 8.65 -18.53 -12.03
C ALA A 584 9.32 -18.42 -13.40
N TRP A 585 10.18 -19.39 -13.71
CA TRP A 585 10.81 -19.49 -15.02
C TRP A 585 9.87 -20.18 -16.01
N VAL A 586 9.51 -19.45 -17.06
CA VAL A 586 8.70 -19.94 -18.17
C VAL A 586 9.44 -19.64 -19.47
N ASP A 587 9.63 -20.66 -20.32
CA ASP A 587 10.43 -20.48 -21.55
C ASP A 587 9.73 -19.58 -22.56
N SER A 588 8.40 -19.66 -22.66
CA SER A 588 7.58 -18.90 -23.62
C SER A 588 6.27 -18.44 -22.99
N PRO A 589 6.31 -17.46 -22.06
CA PRO A 589 5.14 -17.06 -21.27
C PRO A 589 3.97 -16.56 -22.11
N ASP A 590 4.19 -15.99 -23.30
CA ASP A 590 3.09 -15.50 -24.15
C ASP A 590 2.30 -16.61 -24.85
N THR A 591 2.87 -17.81 -24.98
CA THR A 591 2.25 -18.92 -25.74
C THR A 591 2.10 -20.19 -24.92
N ASN A 592 2.84 -20.35 -23.84
CA ASN A 592 2.74 -21.50 -22.95
C ASN A 592 3.23 -21.12 -21.55
N ASN A 593 2.30 -20.88 -20.64
CA ASN A 593 2.58 -20.56 -19.25
C ASN A 593 2.95 -21.81 -18.42
N THR A 594 3.84 -22.66 -18.93
CA THR A 594 4.37 -23.82 -18.19
C THR A 594 5.61 -23.42 -17.41
N THR A 595 5.52 -23.40 -16.08
CA THR A 595 6.67 -23.13 -15.22
C THR A 595 7.59 -24.34 -15.15
N LYS A 596 8.87 -24.11 -15.44
CA LYS A 596 9.92 -25.12 -15.32
C LYS A 596 10.49 -25.21 -13.91
N ARG A 597 10.61 -24.07 -13.24
CA ARG A 597 11.23 -23.92 -11.92
C ARG A 597 10.87 -22.58 -11.31
N VAL A 598 10.97 -22.47 -9.99
CA VAL A 598 10.65 -21.25 -9.25
C VAL A 598 11.87 -20.80 -8.46
N TYR A 599 12.06 -19.49 -8.33
CA TYR A 599 13.11 -18.89 -7.52
C TYR A 599 12.50 -18.04 -6.42
N GLY A 600 13.12 -18.02 -5.25
CA GLY A 600 12.69 -17.17 -4.13
C GLY A 600 13.83 -16.91 -3.16
N GLY A 601 13.85 -15.71 -2.58
CA GLY A 601 14.82 -15.33 -1.56
C GLY A 601 14.21 -15.31 -0.15
N ASP A 602 15.06 -15.43 0.86
CA ASP A 602 14.63 -15.40 2.27
C ASP A 602 15.38 -14.33 3.11
N MET A 603 14.97 -14.18 4.38
CA MET A 603 15.51 -13.17 5.31
C MET A 603 16.94 -13.47 5.77
N PHE A 604 17.45 -14.66 5.48
CA PHE A 604 18.81 -15.06 5.79
C PHE A 604 19.75 -14.91 4.59
N GLY A 605 19.26 -14.36 3.48
CA GLY A 605 20.06 -14.14 2.27
C GLY A 605 20.25 -15.40 1.43
N ASN A 606 19.44 -16.42 1.64
CA ASN A 606 19.43 -17.60 0.79
C ASN A 606 18.57 -17.35 -0.45
N LEU A 607 19.12 -17.65 -1.62
CA LEU A 607 18.39 -17.75 -2.87
C LEU A 607 18.12 -19.22 -3.17
N TRP A 608 16.84 -19.57 -3.27
CA TRP A 608 16.36 -20.92 -3.50
C TRP A 608 15.89 -21.12 -4.94
N ARG A 609 16.06 -22.34 -5.45
CA ARG A 609 15.39 -22.85 -6.65
C ARG A 609 14.50 -24.01 -6.24
N PHE A 610 13.22 -23.95 -6.57
CA PHE A 610 12.25 -25.00 -6.29
C PHE A 610 11.98 -25.81 -7.56
N ASP A 611 12.09 -27.13 -7.43
CA ASP A 611 11.60 -28.07 -8.42
C ASP A 611 10.13 -28.40 -8.14
N ILE A 612 9.24 -27.81 -8.94
CA ILE A 612 7.80 -28.02 -8.83
C ILE A 612 7.27 -29.12 -9.75
N ASN A 613 8.14 -29.72 -10.58
CA ASN A 613 7.79 -30.76 -11.56
C ASN A 613 8.50 -32.10 -11.27
N ASN A 614 9.37 -32.16 -10.26
CA ASN A 614 10.17 -33.33 -9.90
C ASN A 614 11.01 -33.86 -11.09
N ASN A 615 11.69 -32.93 -11.75
CA ASN A 615 12.48 -33.18 -12.96
C ASN A 615 13.82 -32.40 -13.02
N ILE A 616 14.20 -31.69 -11.97
CA ILE A 616 15.39 -30.83 -11.92
C ILE A 616 16.18 -31.10 -10.63
N GLY A 617 17.49 -31.32 -10.76
CA GLY A 617 18.36 -31.47 -9.59
C GLY A 617 18.22 -32.85 -8.92
N THR A 618 17.87 -32.88 -7.64
CA THR A 618 17.73 -34.13 -6.87
C THR A 618 16.35 -34.73 -7.11
N ALA A 619 16.22 -36.06 -7.10
CA ALA A 619 14.90 -36.69 -7.21
C ALA A 619 14.00 -36.31 -6.01
N GLY A 620 12.78 -35.88 -6.31
CA GLY A 620 11.78 -35.39 -5.37
C GLY A 620 11.39 -33.93 -5.67
N TYR A 621 10.26 -33.48 -5.12
CA TYR A 621 9.98 -32.04 -5.06
C TYR A 621 10.89 -31.43 -4.01
N ASP A 622 11.91 -30.67 -4.44
CA ASP A 622 12.93 -30.12 -3.56
C ASP A 622 13.10 -28.60 -3.70
N ALA A 623 13.65 -28.01 -2.64
CA ALA A 623 14.13 -26.64 -2.63
C ALA A 623 15.65 -26.69 -2.55
N GLN A 624 16.32 -26.35 -3.65
CA GLN A 624 17.76 -26.31 -3.72
C GLN A 624 18.29 -24.93 -3.38
N LEU A 625 19.26 -24.86 -2.46
CA LEU A 625 20.01 -23.64 -2.20
C LEU A 625 20.90 -23.32 -3.41
N LEU A 626 20.57 -22.25 -4.12
CA LEU A 626 21.32 -21.79 -5.29
C LEU A 626 22.49 -20.90 -4.90
N ALA A 627 22.28 -20.00 -3.93
CA ALA A 627 23.27 -19.03 -3.50
C ALA A 627 22.98 -18.52 -2.08
N GLU A 628 24.03 -18.09 -1.39
CA GLU A 628 23.97 -17.38 -0.12
C GLU A 628 24.59 -15.98 -0.29
N PHE A 629 23.88 -14.95 0.12
CA PHE A 629 24.29 -13.56 0.01
C PHE A 629 24.78 -13.02 1.35
N LYS A 630 26.06 -12.65 1.37
CA LYS A 630 26.74 -12.05 2.50
C LYS A 630 27.36 -10.73 2.08
N GLY A 631 27.40 -9.79 3.00
CA GLY A 631 28.15 -8.54 2.85
C GLY A 631 29.66 -8.78 2.93
N PRO A 632 30.47 -7.73 2.71
CA PRO A 632 31.94 -7.81 2.72
C PRO A 632 32.55 -8.32 4.03
N THR A 633 31.84 -8.17 5.14
CA THR A 633 32.28 -8.66 6.47
C THR A 633 31.66 -9.99 6.87
N GLY A 634 30.93 -10.65 5.95
CA GLY A 634 30.26 -11.93 6.20
C GLY A 634 28.86 -11.84 6.80
N ALA A 635 28.30 -10.64 7.01
CA ALA A 635 26.93 -10.46 7.49
C ALA A 635 25.91 -10.91 6.43
N LEU A 636 24.85 -11.63 6.85
CA LEU A 636 23.80 -12.08 5.94
C LEU A 636 23.04 -10.88 5.36
N GLN A 637 22.69 -10.97 4.07
CA GLN A 637 21.96 -9.92 3.36
C GLN A 637 20.54 -10.39 3.03
N PRO A 638 19.49 -9.91 3.72
CA PRO A 638 18.12 -10.39 3.51
C PRO A 638 17.64 -10.12 2.09
N ILE A 639 16.76 -10.97 1.56
CA ILE A 639 16.14 -10.80 0.24
C ILE A 639 14.63 -10.62 0.44
N THR A 640 14.13 -9.41 0.17
CA THR A 640 12.68 -9.09 0.24
C THR A 640 12.07 -8.78 -1.13
N ALA A 641 12.87 -8.32 -2.08
CA ALA A 641 12.44 -8.04 -3.45
C ALA A 641 12.19 -9.35 -4.22
N ARG A 642 11.29 -9.29 -5.21
CA ARG A 642 11.12 -10.40 -6.16
C ARG A 642 12.40 -10.57 -6.98
N PRO A 643 12.90 -11.80 -7.19
CA PRO A 643 13.95 -12.03 -8.17
C PRO A 643 13.47 -11.68 -9.59
N GLU A 644 14.32 -11.07 -10.40
CA GLU A 644 14.09 -10.91 -11.84
C GLU A 644 14.86 -11.97 -12.62
N LEU A 645 14.20 -12.57 -13.62
CA LEU A 645 14.75 -13.70 -14.36
C LEU A 645 15.18 -13.26 -15.75
N ALA A 646 16.35 -13.75 -16.20
CA ALA A 646 16.86 -13.43 -17.52
C ALA A 646 17.55 -14.64 -18.15
N GLU A 647 17.64 -14.65 -19.48
CA GLU A 647 18.43 -15.63 -20.22
C GLU A 647 19.52 -14.93 -21.02
N SER A 648 20.71 -15.53 -21.09
CA SER A 648 21.79 -15.08 -21.98
C SER A 648 22.48 -16.29 -22.60
N ASN A 649 22.29 -16.48 -23.92
CA ASN A 649 22.88 -17.61 -24.67
C ASN A 649 22.60 -18.98 -24.03
N GLY A 650 21.35 -19.26 -23.64
CA GLY A 650 20.96 -20.51 -22.98
C GLY A 650 21.32 -20.57 -21.48
N ILE A 651 21.96 -19.54 -20.93
CA ILE A 651 22.29 -19.46 -19.50
C ILE A 651 21.18 -18.71 -18.77
N ALA A 652 20.57 -19.38 -17.79
CA ALA A 652 19.61 -18.76 -16.89
C ALA A 652 20.33 -17.89 -15.84
N LEU A 653 19.84 -16.67 -15.66
CA LEU A 653 20.28 -15.70 -14.66
C LEU A 653 19.13 -15.34 -13.74
N VAL A 654 19.45 -15.21 -12.45
CA VAL A 654 18.55 -14.75 -11.40
C VAL A 654 19.14 -13.48 -10.80
N LEU A 655 18.46 -12.36 -11.01
CA LEU A 655 18.90 -11.03 -10.58
C LEU A 655 18.15 -10.63 -9.31
N VAL A 656 18.89 -10.24 -8.27
CA VAL A 656 18.35 -10.06 -6.92
C VAL A 656 19.00 -8.86 -6.24
N GLY A 657 18.17 -7.96 -5.72
CA GLY A 657 18.59 -6.92 -4.79
C GLY A 657 18.46 -7.38 -3.34
N THR A 658 19.38 -6.94 -2.48
CA THR A 658 19.33 -7.26 -1.04
C THR A 658 18.91 -6.08 -0.19
N GLY A 659 18.30 -6.40 0.94
CA GLY A 659 17.82 -5.51 1.97
C GLY A 659 16.39 -5.80 2.39
N ARG A 660 15.93 -5.11 3.43
CA ARG A 660 14.55 -5.17 3.92
C ARG A 660 14.10 -3.81 4.45
N LEU A 661 12.79 -3.56 4.36
CA LEU A 661 12.12 -2.45 5.02
C LEU A 661 10.69 -2.90 5.37
N LEU A 662 10.57 -3.77 6.36
CA LEU A 662 9.32 -4.44 6.74
C LEU A 662 8.74 -3.89 8.06
N GLY A 663 9.57 -3.30 8.92
CA GLY A 663 9.13 -2.73 10.20
C GLY A 663 10.01 -1.58 10.69
N ASP A 664 9.61 -0.94 11.79
CA ASP A 664 10.27 0.28 12.28
C ASP A 664 11.73 0.07 12.68
N SER A 665 12.09 -1.12 13.19
CA SER A 665 13.48 -1.47 13.48
C SER A 665 14.40 -1.35 12.26
N ASP A 666 13.87 -1.59 11.05
CA ASP A 666 14.65 -1.52 9.81
C ASP A 666 15.00 -0.08 9.43
N LYS A 667 14.27 0.93 9.93
CA LYS A 667 14.57 2.36 9.71
C LYS A 667 15.80 2.81 10.51
N SER A 668 16.03 2.19 11.67
CA SER A 668 17.20 2.45 12.51
C SER A 668 18.47 1.69 12.10
N ASP A 669 18.36 0.75 11.14
CA ASP A 669 19.48 0.02 10.54
C ASP A 669 20.38 0.90 9.65
N THR A 670 20.10 2.21 9.62
CA THR A 670 20.80 3.27 8.90
C THR A 670 22.13 3.69 9.54
N LEU A 671 22.40 3.22 10.77
CA LEU A 671 23.59 3.58 11.56
C LEU A 671 24.65 2.47 11.64
N GLN A 672 24.43 1.31 11.01
CA GLN A 672 25.41 0.24 11.08
C GLN A 672 26.49 0.45 10.02
N THR A 673 27.73 0.52 10.49
CA THR A 673 28.99 0.66 9.75
C THR A 673 29.08 -0.36 8.60
N GLY A 674 30.11 -0.28 7.74
CA GLY A 674 30.27 -1.09 6.50
C GLY A 674 30.13 -2.63 6.59
N ALA A 675 29.78 -3.19 7.76
CA ALA A 675 29.41 -4.57 7.99
C ALA A 675 28.09 -5.01 7.31
N ASN A 676 27.05 -4.16 7.26
CA ASN A 676 25.73 -4.52 6.71
C ASN A 676 25.46 -3.96 5.30
N ARG A 677 26.53 -3.65 4.56
CA ARG A 677 26.42 -3.11 3.19
C ARG A 677 25.57 -4.05 2.33
N GLN A 678 24.54 -3.53 1.68
CA GLN A 678 23.68 -4.28 0.77
C GLN A 678 24.21 -4.23 -0.67
N SER A 679 23.68 -5.10 -1.51
CA SER A 679 24.21 -5.35 -2.84
C SER A 679 23.10 -5.69 -3.83
N PHE A 680 23.44 -5.63 -5.12
CA PHE A 680 22.65 -6.23 -6.18
C PHE A 680 23.47 -7.32 -6.86
N TYR A 681 22.87 -8.47 -7.10
CA TYR A 681 23.51 -9.67 -7.64
C TYR A 681 22.83 -10.11 -8.94
N ALA A 682 23.60 -10.70 -9.85
CA ALA A 682 23.08 -11.53 -10.92
C ALA A 682 23.78 -12.89 -10.87
N ILE A 683 23.01 -13.94 -10.62
CA ILE A 683 23.52 -15.29 -10.37
C ILE A 683 23.12 -16.21 -11.52
N LYS A 684 24.09 -16.91 -12.09
CA LYS A 684 23.87 -18.02 -13.02
C LYS A 684 23.24 -19.20 -12.29
N ASP A 685 22.17 -19.75 -12.83
CA ASP A 685 21.69 -21.06 -12.40
C ASP A 685 22.37 -22.17 -13.21
N PRO A 686 23.16 -23.06 -12.58
CA PRO A 686 23.80 -24.17 -13.29
C PRO A 686 22.82 -25.28 -13.67
N LEU A 687 21.57 -25.28 -13.17
CA LEU A 687 20.55 -26.32 -13.37
C LEU A 687 20.97 -27.71 -12.88
N THR A 688 21.99 -27.77 -12.02
CA THR A 688 22.47 -28.98 -11.34
C THR A 688 21.93 -29.06 -9.91
N GLY A 689 22.14 -30.19 -9.23
CA GLY A 689 21.80 -30.40 -7.81
C GLY A 689 22.68 -29.65 -6.79
N THR A 690 23.71 -28.92 -7.25
CA THR A 690 24.61 -28.13 -6.40
C THR A 690 24.54 -26.65 -6.79
N GLY A 691 24.40 -25.77 -5.79
CA GLY A 691 24.47 -24.32 -5.95
C GLY A 691 25.88 -23.76 -5.74
N TRP A 692 25.98 -22.44 -5.60
CA TRP A 692 27.25 -21.71 -5.46
C TRP A 692 27.69 -21.48 -4.01
N GLY A 693 26.81 -21.70 -3.02
CA GLY A 693 27.09 -21.31 -1.63
C GLY A 693 27.26 -19.80 -1.49
N ASN A 694 28.18 -19.36 -0.63
CA ASN A 694 28.52 -17.93 -0.51
C ASN A 694 29.10 -17.40 -1.82
N VAL A 695 28.35 -16.55 -2.50
CA VAL A 695 28.67 -16.10 -3.85
C VAL A 695 29.95 -15.26 -3.93
N ARG A 696 30.35 -14.61 -2.83
CA ARG A 696 31.61 -13.86 -2.80
C ARG A 696 32.84 -14.77 -2.84
N ASP A 697 32.72 -15.98 -2.28
CA ASP A 697 33.79 -16.98 -2.30
C ASP A 697 33.77 -17.80 -3.60
N ALA A 698 32.61 -17.86 -4.27
CA ALA A 698 32.42 -18.57 -5.54
C ALA A 698 33.03 -17.86 -6.77
N GLY A 699 33.59 -16.66 -6.61
CA GLY A 699 34.27 -15.94 -7.69
C GLY A 699 33.35 -15.13 -8.60
N LEU A 700 32.25 -14.59 -8.07
CA LEU A 700 31.49 -13.56 -8.79
C LEU A 700 32.37 -12.33 -9.10
N VAL A 701 32.11 -11.71 -10.25
CA VAL A 701 32.81 -10.49 -10.64
C VAL A 701 32.16 -9.28 -9.98
N GLN A 702 32.92 -8.55 -9.16
CA GLN A 702 32.45 -7.29 -8.60
C GLN A 702 32.50 -6.16 -9.62
N GLN A 703 31.43 -5.39 -9.73
CA GLN A 703 31.45 -4.03 -10.27
C GLN A 703 31.48 -3.03 -9.12
N THR A 704 32.30 -1.99 -9.23
CA THR A 704 32.46 -0.96 -8.20
C THR A 704 31.75 0.32 -8.61
N LEU A 705 31.02 0.92 -7.67
CA LEU A 705 30.38 2.22 -7.85
C LEU A 705 31.26 3.35 -7.33
N THR A 706 31.26 4.47 -8.05
CA THR A 706 31.87 5.73 -7.62
C THR A 706 30.82 6.82 -7.65
N ILE A 707 30.70 7.57 -6.55
CA ILE A 707 29.77 8.68 -6.41
C ILE A 707 30.36 9.94 -7.05
N ASP A 708 29.60 10.57 -7.94
CA ASP A 708 29.84 11.94 -8.39
C ASP A 708 28.90 12.88 -7.64
N ALA A 709 29.43 13.53 -6.60
CA ALA A 709 28.68 14.45 -5.76
C ALA A 709 28.22 15.73 -6.50
N SER A 710 28.85 16.08 -7.63
CA SER A 710 28.50 17.29 -8.38
C SER A 710 27.22 17.13 -9.20
N THR A 711 26.91 15.88 -9.58
CA THR A 711 25.76 15.54 -10.42
C THR A 711 24.76 14.60 -9.72
N GLU A 712 25.00 14.29 -8.44
CA GLU A 712 24.23 13.31 -7.65
C GLU A 712 24.05 11.97 -8.39
N SER A 713 25.09 11.57 -9.11
CA SER A 713 25.09 10.40 -9.99
C SER A 713 26.16 9.39 -9.58
N ARG A 714 26.07 8.20 -10.16
CA ARG A 714 26.96 7.07 -9.87
C ARG A 714 27.51 6.50 -11.16
N THR A 715 28.81 6.26 -11.21
CA THR A 715 29.49 5.57 -12.33
C THR A 715 29.93 4.17 -11.90
N GLY A 716 29.93 3.21 -12.82
CA GLY A 716 30.36 1.84 -12.57
C GLY A 716 31.71 1.49 -13.22
N SER A 717 32.43 0.52 -12.65
CA SER A 717 33.59 -0.10 -13.31
C SER A 717 33.18 -0.90 -14.55
N LYS A 718 34.17 -1.30 -15.36
CA LYS A 718 33.99 -2.12 -16.57
C LYS A 718 34.72 -3.46 -16.44
N ASN A 719 34.59 -4.11 -15.29
CA ASN A 719 35.25 -5.41 -15.05
C ASN A 719 34.59 -6.48 -15.94
N SER A 720 35.40 -7.28 -16.66
CA SER A 720 34.88 -8.25 -17.64
C SER A 720 34.11 -9.38 -16.98
N VAL A 721 32.93 -9.72 -17.51
CA VAL A 721 32.09 -10.84 -17.06
C VAL A 721 31.85 -11.80 -18.21
N THR A 722 32.29 -13.05 -18.05
CA THR A 722 32.09 -14.12 -19.02
C THR A 722 31.26 -15.23 -18.36
N LEU A 723 29.93 -15.19 -18.54
CA LEU A 723 28.98 -16.10 -17.87
C LEU A 723 29.19 -17.60 -18.17
N ALA A 724 29.96 -17.92 -19.22
CA ALA A 724 30.41 -19.28 -19.47
C ALA A 724 31.36 -19.80 -18.36
N THR A 725 32.17 -18.93 -17.77
CA THR A 725 33.26 -19.30 -16.84
C THR A 725 33.09 -18.77 -15.42
N VAL A 726 32.31 -17.71 -15.22
CA VAL A 726 32.05 -17.16 -13.87
C VAL A 726 30.59 -17.38 -13.46
N PRO A 727 30.30 -17.42 -12.14
CA PRO A 727 28.94 -17.65 -11.67
C PRO A 727 28.03 -16.43 -11.81
N GLY A 728 28.57 -15.25 -12.13
CA GLY A 728 27.78 -14.03 -12.28
C GLY A 728 28.55 -12.78 -11.91
N TRP A 729 27.81 -11.75 -11.51
CA TRP A 729 28.35 -10.46 -11.09
C TRP A 729 27.56 -9.86 -9.93
N PHE A 730 28.16 -8.90 -9.25
CA PHE A 730 27.47 -8.13 -8.22
C PHE A 730 27.99 -6.69 -8.13
N VAL A 731 27.23 -5.84 -7.47
CA VAL A 731 27.62 -4.48 -7.12
C VAL A 731 27.25 -4.21 -5.67
N ASP A 732 28.14 -3.54 -4.95
CA ASP A 732 27.90 -3.09 -3.58
C ASP A 732 27.44 -1.64 -3.58
N PHE A 733 26.38 -1.34 -2.83
CA PHE A 733 25.89 0.03 -2.72
C PHE A 733 26.86 0.88 -1.88
N PRO A 734 27.28 2.06 -2.36
CA PRO A 734 28.31 2.85 -1.71
C PRO A 734 27.80 3.59 -0.47
N ASP A 735 26.50 3.86 -0.35
CA ASP A 735 25.93 4.56 0.79
C ASP A 735 25.55 3.61 1.92
N ALA A 736 25.88 3.99 3.15
CA ALA A 736 25.55 3.18 4.32
C ALA A 736 24.03 3.11 4.51
N GLY A 737 23.49 1.90 4.65
CA GLY A 737 22.05 1.68 4.83
C GLY A 737 21.21 1.70 3.54
N GLU A 738 21.82 2.03 2.40
CA GLU A 738 21.20 1.91 1.07
C GLU A 738 20.87 0.45 0.78
N ARG A 739 19.67 0.19 0.25
CA ARG A 739 19.13 -1.15 0.07
C ARG A 739 18.19 -1.26 -1.12
N SER A 740 18.11 -2.44 -1.72
CA SER A 740 17.24 -2.76 -2.85
C SER A 740 16.18 -3.78 -2.42
N TYR A 741 15.05 -3.31 -1.87
CA TYR A 741 13.93 -4.16 -1.43
C TYR A 741 12.70 -4.12 -2.36
N THR A 742 12.72 -3.24 -3.37
CA THR A 742 11.69 -3.13 -4.40
C THR A 742 12.04 -4.00 -5.60
N ASP A 743 11.02 -4.48 -6.32
CA ASP A 743 11.20 -5.43 -7.42
C ASP A 743 11.97 -4.76 -8.59
N PRO A 744 13.03 -5.39 -9.12
CA PRO A 744 13.73 -4.90 -10.30
C PRO A 744 12.94 -5.21 -11.60
N ALA A 745 13.28 -4.53 -12.69
CA ALA A 745 12.63 -4.69 -14.00
C ALA A 745 13.67 -4.77 -15.13
N LEU A 746 13.59 -5.81 -15.96
CA LEU A 746 14.45 -5.99 -17.12
C LEU A 746 13.76 -5.52 -18.41
N ALA A 747 14.43 -4.69 -19.20
CA ALA A 747 13.97 -4.34 -20.55
C ALA A 747 15.12 -4.25 -21.55
N LEU A 748 14.99 -4.98 -22.67
CA LEU A 748 15.90 -4.93 -23.82
C LEU A 748 17.41 -5.03 -23.48
N GLY A 749 17.75 -5.78 -22.43
CA GLY A 749 19.14 -5.98 -21.98
C GLY A 749 19.60 -5.06 -20.84
N THR A 750 18.71 -4.19 -20.35
CA THR A 750 18.99 -3.29 -19.23
C THR A 750 18.20 -3.72 -18.01
N ILE A 751 18.90 -4.10 -16.94
CA ILE A 751 18.27 -4.29 -15.63
C ILE A 751 18.13 -2.92 -14.97
N THR A 752 16.91 -2.59 -14.57
CA THR A 752 16.54 -1.34 -13.91
C THR A 752 16.02 -1.64 -12.52
N PHE A 753 16.53 -0.93 -11.50
CA PHE A 753 16.05 -1.12 -10.14
C PHE A 753 16.24 0.14 -9.31
N THR A 754 15.45 0.26 -8.26
CA THR A 754 15.52 1.36 -7.29
C THR A 754 16.17 0.90 -6.01
N THR A 755 16.93 1.79 -5.39
CA THR A 755 17.40 1.63 -4.02
C THR A 755 16.84 2.75 -3.16
N ASN A 756 16.76 2.47 -1.88
CA ASN A 756 16.22 3.35 -0.87
C ASN A 756 17.20 3.45 0.29
N LEU A 757 17.36 4.66 0.80
CA LEU A 757 18.08 4.99 2.01
C LEU A 757 17.09 5.66 2.97
N PRO A 758 16.43 4.90 3.86
CA PRO A 758 15.53 5.48 4.85
C PRO A 758 16.26 6.50 5.73
N LEU A 759 15.69 7.67 5.96
CA LEU A 759 16.27 8.71 6.82
C LEU A 759 15.16 9.28 7.71
N GLY A 760 14.99 8.82 8.96
CA GLY A 760 13.96 9.40 9.84
C GLY A 760 13.33 8.43 10.84
N THR A 761 12.29 8.91 11.54
CA THR A 761 11.51 8.14 12.52
C THR A 761 10.24 7.56 11.90
N ALA A 762 9.49 6.74 12.64
CA ALA A 762 8.38 5.95 12.11
C ALA A 762 7.28 6.77 11.37
N CYS A 763 7.10 8.04 11.72
CA CYS A 763 6.01 8.91 11.26
C CYS A 763 6.38 9.87 10.12
N SER A 764 7.61 9.82 9.61
CA SER A 764 8.03 10.57 8.42
C SER A 764 8.58 9.60 7.38
N SER A 765 7.97 9.54 6.19
CA SER A 765 8.48 8.82 5.00
C SER A 765 9.66 9.55 4.35
N SER A 766 10.59 10.03 5.18
CA SER A 766 11.80 10.71 4.75
C SER A 766 12.90 9.66 4.48
N GLY A 767 13.62 9.88 3.39
CA GLY A 767 14.67 9.00 2.90
C GLY A 767 15.19 9.53 1.57
N GLU A 768 16.24 8.93 1.07
CA GLU A 768 16.71 9.18 -0.30
C GLU A 768 16.45 7.95 -1.15
N SER A 769 16.27 8.15 -2.44
CA SER A 769 16.15 7.06 -3.40
C SER A 769 17.02 7.28 -4.62
N PHE A 770 17.43 6.17 -5.22
CA PHE A 770 18.25 6.15 -6.43
C PHE A 770 17.67 5.14 -7.40
N ILE A 771 17.88 5.36 -8.69
CA ILE A 771 17.57 4.41 -9.74
C ILE A 771 18.86 4.01 -10.45
N TYR A 772 18.98 2.72 -10.78
CA TYR A 772 20.14 2.14 -11.44
C TYR A 772 19.80 1.48 -12.77
N PHE A 773 20.78 1.50 -13.68
CA PHE A 773 20.73 0.88 -14.99
C PHE A 773 22.04 0.14 -15.28
N PHE A 774 21.97 -1.17 -15.46
CA PHE A 774 23.13 -2.00 -15.81
C PHE A 774 22.81 -2.94 -16.97
N ASP A 775 23.83 -3.35 -17.73
CA ASP A 775 23.67 -4.50 -18.62
C ASP A 775 23.48 -5.76 -17.75
N TYR A 776 22.36 -6.47 -17.93
CA TYR A 776 22.00 -7.59 -17.04
C TYR A 776 23.01 -8.75 -17.07
N ARG A 777 23.80 -8.87 -18.14
CA ARG A 777 24.74 -9.98 -18.34
C ARG A 777 26.04 -9.75 -17.60
N SER A 778 26.45 -8.49 -17.46
CA SER A 778 27.79 -8.11 -17.02
C SER A 778 27.85 -7.15 -15.85
N GLY A 779 26.74 -6.48 -15.53
CA GLY A 779 26.74 -5.40 -14.53
C GLY A 779 27.52 -4.16 -14.98
N MET A 780 27.92 -4.08 -16.25
CA MET A 780 28.68 -2.95 -16.76
C MET A 780 27.77 -1.74 -17.06
N PRO A 781 28.34 -0.52 -17.04
CA PRO A 781 27.65 0.68 -17.50
C PRO A 781 27.22 0.60 -18.97
N ILE A 782 25.95 0.91 -19.21
CA ILE A 782 25.38 1.10 -20.55
C ILE A 782 25.65 2.52 -21.06
N THR A 783 25.62 3.50 -20.15
CA THR A 783 25.96 4.90 -20.42
C THR A 783 27.08 5.37 -19.49
N THR A 784 27.41 6.66 -19.50
CA THR A 784 28.38 7.25 -18.57
C THR A 784 28.00 7.01 -17.11
N TYR A 785 26.69 7.06 -16.79
CA TYR A 785 26.16 6.86 -15.45
C TYR A 785 25.40 5.54 -15.38
N VAL A 786 25.49 4.88 -14.22
CA VAL A 786 24.75 3.65 -13.89
C VAL A 786 23.75 3.86 -12.78
N GLY A 787 23.82 4.97 -12.05
CA GLY A 787 22.86 5.32 -11.02
C GLY A 787 22.67 6.82 -10.92
N VAL A 788 21.49 7.24 -10.51
CA VAL A 788 21.13 8.66 -10.32
C VAL A 788 20.21 8.79 -9.12
N LYS A 789 20.38 9.86 -8.34
CA LYS A 789 19.43 10.23 -7.29
C LYS A 789 18.08 10.58 -7.93
N LEU A 790 17.02 10.03 -7.36
CA LEU A 790 15.64 10.34 -7.74
C LEU A 790 15.15 11.55 -6.96
N ALA A 791 15.09 11.44 -5.62
CA ALA A 791 14.60 12.47 -4.74
C ALA A 791 15.03 12.24 -3.28
N ASN A 792 14.75 13.23 -2.42
CA ASN A 792 14.70 13.06 -0.96
C ASN A 792 13.35 12.43 -0.53
N ALA A 793 12.98 11.36 -1.21
CA ALA A 793 11.81 10.53 -0.92
C ALA A 793 12.18 9.06 -1.20
N LEU A 794 11.45 8.12 -0.58
CA LEU A 794 11.57 6.70 -0.92
C LEU A 794 10.91 6.41 -2.27
N ALA A 795 11.47 5.50 -3.03
CA ALA A 795 10.97 5.08 -4.33
C ALA A 795 10.31 3.70 -4.28
N THR A 796 9.26 3.53 -5.08
CA THR A 796 8.66 2.24 -5.40
C THR A 796 9.49 1.50 -6.44
N ARG A 797 9.10 0.26 -6.80
CA ARG A 797 9.71 -0.42 -7.96
C ARG A 797 9.55 0.43 -9.25
N PRO A 798 10.53 0.38 -10.16
CA PRO A 798 10.37 0.96 -11.49
C PRO A 798 9.35 0.15 -12.30
N VAL A 799 8.47 0.86 -13.01
CA VAL A 799 7.54 0.28 -13.98
C VAL A 799 8.04 0.64 -15.36
N VAL A 800 8.51 -0.35 -16.11
CA VAL A 800 9.10 -0.12 -17.43
C VAL A 800 8.06 -0.28 -18.53
N VAL A 801 8.01 0.70 -19.44
CA VAL A 801 7.14 0.70 -20.61
C VAL A 801 7.92 0.97 -21.88
N GLN A 802 7.48 0.38 -22.99
CA GLN A 802 7.93 0.72 -24.34
C GLN A 802 6.89 1.62 -25.01
N LEU A 803 7.36 2.72 -25.60
CA LEU A 803 6.54 3.70 -26.34
C LEU A 803 6.36 3.27 -27.81
N GLU A 804 5.42 3.90 -28.53
CA GLU A 804 5.17 3.61 -29.96
C GLU A 804 6.42 3.81 -30.83
N GLY A 805 7.29 4.75 -30.45
CA GLY A 805 8.57 5.00 -31.12
C GLY A 805 9.69 4.00 -30.78
N GLY A 806 9.41 2.97 -29.96
CA GLY A 806 10.37 1.96 -29.52
C GLY A 806 11.23 2.36 -28.33
N ALA A 807 11.19 3.63 -27.91
CA ALA A 807 11.87 4.13 -26.72
C ALA A 807 11.33 3.47 -25.45
N VAL A 808 12.22 3.22 -24.49
CA VAL A 808 11.87 2.60 -23.21
C VAL A 808 11.91 3.67 -22.11
N ARG A 809 10.90 3.67 -21.24
CA ARG A 809 10.75 4.58 -20.11
C ARG A 809 10.53 3.81 -18.82
N SER A 810 11.11 4.29 -17.73
CA SER A 810 10.80 3.87 -16.37
C SER A 810 9.87 4.90 -15.74
N ILE A 811 8.82 4.44 -15.10
CA ILE A 811 7.89 5.23 -14.28
C ILE A 811 8.07 4.78 -12.84
N THR A 812 8.47 5.69 -11.96
CA THR A 812 8.77 5.41 -10.55
C THR A 812 7.98 6.35 -9.66
N ARG A 813 7.21 5.81 -8.72
CA ARG A 813 6.47 6.59 -7.72
C ARG A 813 7.37 6.88 -6.52
N LEU A 814 7.19 8.05 -5.93
CA LEU A 814 7.96 8.51 -4.79
C LEU A 814 7.04 8.74 -3.57
N SER A 815 7.60 8.60 -2.37
CA SER A 815 6.85 8.72 -1.12
C SER A 815 6.33 10.12 -0.81
N ASP A 816 6.75 11.12 -1.59
CA ASP A 816 6.25 12.49 -1.60
C ASP A 816 5.09 12.69 -2.60
N THR A 817 4.53 11.60 -3.15
CA THR A 817 3.47 11.53 -4.17
C THR A 817 3.89 11.89 -5.60
N SER A 818 5.12 12.38 -5.80
CA SER A 818 5.61 12.67 -7.14
C SER A 818 5.88 11.41 -7.97
N THR A 819 5.94 11.57 -9.28
CA THR A 819 6.24 10.49 -10.23
C THR A 819 7.43 10.90 -11.09
N ASP A 820 8.51 10.13 -11.00
CA ASP A 820 9.70 10.29 -11.83
C ASP A 820 9.55 9.42 -13.08
N ILE A 821 9.76 10.03 -14.26
CA ILE A 821 9.71 9.34 -15.55
C ILE A 821 11.04 9.55 -16.25
N ARG A 822 11.76 8.45 -16.53
CA ARG A 822 13.10 8.50 -17.10
C ARG A 822 13.32 7.54 -18.25
N ASP A 823 14.27 7.92 -19.10
CA ASP A 823 14.76 7.09 -20.18
C ASP A 823 15.52 5.89 -19.62
N VAL A 824 15.13 4.68 -20.05
CA VAL A 824 15.91 3.48 -19.76
C VAL A 824 16.95 3.34 -20.87
N PRO A 825 18.25 3.46 -20.58
CA PRO A 825 19.27 3.37 -21.62
C PRO A 825 19.35 1.94 -22.14
N ILE A 826 19.32 1.77 -23.46
CA ILE A 826 19.45 0.45 -24.12
C ILE A 826 20.81 0.37 -24.80
N GLY A 827 21.61 -0.64 -24.45
CA GLY A 827 22.93 -0.86 -25.04
C GLY A 827 22.87 -1.42 -26.47
N SER A 828 23.98 -1.37 -27.19
CA SER A 828 24.12 -1.81 -28.58
C SER A 828 24.07 -3.34 -28.81
N ALA A 829 23.71 -4.13 -27.79
CA ALA A 829 23.87 -5.59 -27.79
C ALA A 829 22.58 -6.41 -28.06
N SER A 830 21.49 -5.81 -28.54
CA SER A 830 20.27 -6.56 -28.88
C SER A 830 19.83 -6.31 -30.32
N THR A 831 20.44 -7.02 -31.28
CA THR A 831 19.89 -7.17 -32.65
C THR A 831 19.01 -8.41 -32.78
N THR A 832 18.98 -9.29 -31.77
CA THR A 832 18.07 -10.43 -31.76
C THR A 832 16.78 -9.99 -31.09
N ALA A 833 15.94 -9.28 -31.84
CA ALA A 833 14.57 -9.04 -31.44
C ALA A 833 13.86 -10.40 -31.25
N ARG A 834 13.49 -10.73 -30.00
CA ARG A 834 12.50 -11.78 -29.75
C ARG A 834 11.14 -11.19 -30.06
N ARG A 835 10.41 -11.78 -31.00
CA ARG A 835 9.05 -11.36 -31.36
C ARG A 835 8.14 -11.61 -30.14
N VAL A 836 7.76 -10.55 -29.44
CA VAL A 836 6.91 -10.59 -28.23
C VAL A 836 5.43 -10.35 -28.52
N SER A 837 5.08 -9.80 -29.70
CA SER A 837 3.68 -9.72 -30.14
C SER A 837 3.58 -9.50 -31.65
N TRP A 838 2.38 -9.71 -32.21
CA TRP A 838 2.01 -9.26 -33.54
C TRP A 838 0.58 -8.70 -33.52
N ARG A 839 0.29 -7.74 -34.40
CA ARG A 839 -1.03 -7.15 -34.62
C ARG A 839 -1.43 -7.31 -36.09
N GLN A 840 -2.71 -7.56 -36.33
CA GLN A 840 -3.30 -7.42 -37.65
C GLN A 840 -3.63 -5.93 -37.91
N LEU A 841 -3.10 -5.38 -39.00
CA LEU A 841 -3.56 -4.11 -39.55
C LEU A 841 -4.77 -4.43 -40.43
N ILE A 842 -5.92 -3.81 -40.16
CA ILE A 842 -7.06 -3.80 -41.06
C ILE A 842 -6.97 -2.46 -41.79
N GLU A 843 -6.72 -2.49 -43.10
CA GLU A 843 -6.95 -1.34 -43.98
C GLU A 843 -8.40 -1.41 -44.44
N ASP A 844 -9.10 -0.27 -44.38
CA ASP A 844 -10.51 -0.10 -44.77
C ASP A 844 -10.78 -0.38 -46.25
#